data_AF-A0A660SD17-F1
#
_entry.id   AF-A0A660SD17-F1
#
_cell.length_a   1.000
_cell.length_b   1.000
_cell.length_c   1.000
_cell.angle_alpha   90.00
_cell.angle_beta   90.00
_cell.angle_gamma   90.00
#
_symmetry.space_group_name_H-M   'P 1'
#
loop_
_entity.id
_entity.type
_entity.pdbx_description
1 polymer ?
#
loop_
_entity_poly.entity_id
_entity_poly.type
_entity_poly.pdbx_seq_one_letter_code
_entity_poly.pdbx_strand_id
1 'polypeptide(L)'
;YNTYDFPSFPELNDYLESVKDCYLTNDDLSNTDIAALSFACGVSVEMNYHPEGSGAYASDVPIAFLNKFNYDSATNYSSSYPGFYSLIADNMMNAQPGALSISGAGNHYIVCDGYDSSGDNLFHLNFGWGGSSDGWYSLPNGMPSGFNVVNKATMNIEGGELPFLEIDSYFVAELTGDFDGNVNPGESIALRIRLSNRESFATATDIEGTIHCDDPRATITDSIGTWNDIAPGSSGLNLIDPFSIEFAEGIGVCSIDFTLHVTSNIGKEKIPKERYDADLDFSIDVVMDQAGWPIELINGVSGGPALIDINNNGEIDIIFGDKNGNVHCCDKSGNEFAGFPFNTGNQIYGSVAIADINSDGELNIVVGSRSNNIYVLKPNGDVLFSFASTGNILCTPVISDIDNNGSYEIIFQTIYKDLYVIDSSGANYPNFPITLPSAMYMNAGVAVADINGDNLKEILVGCSDGNIYCINTTADTVWTAETSGAIRSAPSIVKFEEDYKIVAGTSTGKVSIISSDGVVENEITLSGEIRTSPIIVNLDNSDITGFDDLEIVVGTMTGKLYVVDWAGNILSGFPYNTGTAIESTPIVADIDDDGLFDIIFGCNDDNLYAIASNGGIVTDFPIDCGYEIKSPPSIADIDEDGDYEIAFGTINGLWIIDYKSAYGDSSIMWSMYRYDLERTGLVDWTPPHSINDNPDQYRYFIAQNFPNPVKTSTTISFSLATNKHEQTRIKIYNIKGQLVKKCEVKNAKCGINELTWNGMDANGNKVANGIYFYRLETDDYKSEIKKMILLR
;
A
#
# COMPACT_ATOMS: atom_id res chain seq x y z
N TYR A 1 -13.44 31.27 -23.53
CA TYR A 1 -12.79 30.32 -22.61
C TYR A 1 -13.35 28.91 -22.81
N ASN A 2 -14.61 28.60 -22.50
CA ASN A 2 -15.17 27.21 -22.62
C ASN A 2 -15.47 26.69 -24.05
N THR A 3 -14.86 27.24 -25.10
CA THR A 3 -15.19 26.86 -26.50
C THR A 3 -13.97 26.54 -27.36
N TYR A 4 -12.76 26.65 -26.80
CA TYR A 4 -11.50 26.40 -27.50
C TYR A 4 -10.53 25.73 -26.51
N ASP A 5 -9.82 24.68 -26.95
CA ASP A 5 -8.76 23.99 -26.19
C ASP A 5 -7.66 24.97 -25.80
N PHE A 6 -7.82 25.61 -24.65
CA PHE A 6 -6.81 26.49 -24.06
C PHE A 6 -6.35 25.90 -22.73
N PRO A 7 -5.05 26.05 -22.40
CA PRO A 7 -4.54 25.65 -21.09
C PRO A 7 -5.33 26.33 -19.97
N SER A 8 -5.61 25.57 -18.92
CA SER A 8 -6.09 26.09 -17.65
C SER A 8 -5.08 27.07 -17.05
N PHE A 9 -5.51 27.93 -16.13
CA PHE A 9 -4.58 28.83 -15.42
C PHE A 9 -3.47 28.08 -14.67
N PRO A 10 -3.73 26.92 -14.03
CA PRO A 10 -2.67 26.07 -13.49
C PRO A 10 -1.64 25.64 -14.53
N GLU A 11 -2.05 25.10 -15.69
CA GLU A 11 -1.12 24.72 -16.77
C GLU A 11 -0.36 25.93 -17.35
N LEU A 12 -1.00 27.12 -17.35
CA LEU A 12 -0.35 28.36 -17.76
C LEU A 12 0.76 28.78 -16.79
N ASN A 13 0.61 28.49 -15.50
CA ASN A 13 1.63 28.80 -14.49
C ASN A 13 2.89 27.96 -14.69
N ASP A 14 2.77 26.69 -15.07
CA ASP A 14 3.93 25.83 -15.37
C ASP A 14 4.75 26.37 -16.54
N TYR A 15 4.09 26.87 -17.58
CA TYR A 15 4.78 27.51 -18.71
C TYR A 15 5.41 28.85 -18.31
N LEU A 16 4.81 29.60 -17.40
CA LEU A 16 5.41 30.84 -16.89
C LEU A 16 6.63 30.58 -16.00
N GLU A 17 6.68 29.45 -15.30
CA GLU A 17 7.86 29.01 -14.55
C GLU A 17 9.00 28.59 -15.49
N SER A 18 8.70 27.89 -16.60
CA SER A 18 9.66 27.61 -17.68
C SER A 18 10.29 28.87 -18.29
N VAL A 19 9.48 29.93 -18.51
CA VAL A 19 9.99 31.23 -18.98
C VAL A 19 11.01 31.83 -18.00
N LYS A 20 10.75 31.69 -16.69
CA LYS A 20 11.60 32.18 -15.62
C LYS A 20 12.91 31.39 -15.55
N ASP A 21 12.86 30.08 -15.69
CA ASP A 21 14.06 29.24 -15.72
C ASP A 21 14.99 29.61 -16.88
N CYS A 22 14.45 29.75 -18.10
CA CYS A 22 15.24 30.18 -19.25
C CYS A 22 15.90 31.56 -19.03
N TYR A 23 15.22 32.50 -18.36
CA TYR A 23 15.81 33.79 -18.01
C TYR A 23 16.98 33.66 -17.03
N LEU A 24 16.85 32.82 -16.00
CA LEU A 24 17.88 32.61 -14.98
C LEU A 24 19.09 31.84 -15.54
N THR A 25 18.86 30.89 -16.46
CA THR A 25 19.92 30.09 -17.09
C THR A 25 20.49 30.72 -18.35
N ASN A 26 19.88 31.80 -18.85
CA ASN A 26 20.20 32.45 -20.12
C ASN A 26 20.04 31.50 -21.33
N ASP A 27 18.99 30.67 -21.30
CA ASP A 27 18.57 29.79 -22.39
C ASP A 27 17.49 30.47 -23.27
N ASP A 28 17.34 30.00 -24.52
CA ASP A 28 16.32 30.49 -25.44
C ASP A 28 14.92 29.95 -25.04
N LEU A 29 13.90 30.81 -25.08
CA LEU A 29 12.50 30.40 -24.86
C LEU A 29 12.01 29.49 -25.98
N SER A 30 11.25 28.44 -25.63
CA SER A 30 10.55 27.64 -26.64
C SER A 30 9.36 28.41 -27.23
N ASN A 31 8.88 27.96 -28.40
CA ASN A 31 7.68 28.55 -29.01
C ASN A 31 6.44 28.41 -28.10
N THR A 32 6.41 27.39 -27.24
CA THR A 32 5.31 27.17 -26.29
C THR A 32 5.36 28.18 -25.16
N ASP A 33 6.55 28.44 -24.61
CA ASP A 33 6.78 29.45 -23.57
C ASP A 33 6.38 30.85 -24.07
N ILE A 34 6.80 31.19 -25.31
CA ILE A 34 6.45 32.46 -25.97
C ILE A 34 4.94 32.59 -26.17
N ALA A 35 4.27 31.50 -26.58
CA ALA A 35 2.83 31.48 -26.79
C ALA A 35 2.04 31.63 -25.49
N ALA A 36 2.46 30.93 -24.43
CA ALA A 36 1.86 31.01 -23.09
C ALA A 36 1.99 32.42 -22.51
N LEU A 37 3.19 33.00 -22.53
CA LEU A 37 3.43 34.36 -22.06
C LEU A 37 2.60 35.39 -22.86
N SER A 38 2.56 35.24 -24.19
CA SER A 38 1.77 36.13 -25.05
C SER A 38 0.27 36.04 -24.76
N PHE A 39 -0.23 34.84 -24.47
CA PHE A 39 -1.62 34.61 -24.11
C PHE A 39 -1.96 35.20 -22.73
N ALA A 40 -1.14 34.94 -21.72
CA ALA A 40 -1.30 35.49 -20.36
C ALA A 40 -1.36 37.03 -20.39
N CYS A 41 -0.42 37.65 -21.10
CA CYS A 41 -0.40 39.10 -21.32
C CYS A 41 -1.66 39.58 -22.02
N GLY A 42 -2.09 38.93 -23.10
CA GLY A 42 -3.31 39.30 -23.84
C GLY A 42 -4.58 39.23 -23.00
N VAL A 43 -4.77 38.16 -22.24
CA VAL A 43 -5.94 37.97 -21.37
C VAL A 43 -5.96 38.99 -20.23
N SER A 44 -4.79 39.26 -19.62
CA SER A 44 -4.69 40.13 -18.44
C SER A 44 -5.18 41.56 -18.66
N VAL A 45 -5.14 42.05 -19.90
CA VAL A 45 -5.56 43.41 -20.29
C VAL A 45 -6.79 43.42 -21.21
N GLU A 46 -7.51 42.30 -21.29
CA GLU A 46 -8.68 42.13 -22.17
C GLU A 46 -8.38 42.57 -23.62
N MET A 47 -7.23 42.13 -24.14
CA MET A 47 -6.71 42.56 -25.44
C MET A 47 -7.72 42.26 -26.56
N ASN A 48 -8.08 43.29 -27.32
CA ASN A 48 -8.90 43.14 -28.51
C ASN A 48 -7.99 42.80 -29.70
N TYR A 49 -8.28 41.69 -30.37
CA TYR A 49 -7.55 41.25 -31.56
C TYR A 49 -8.40 41.44 -32.83
N HIS A 50 -7.77 41.96 -33.89
CA HIS A 50 -8.31 42.08 -35.24
C HIS A 50 -7.28 41.55 -36.26
N PRO A 51 -7.68 41.09 -37.46
CA PRO A 51 -6.73 40.65 -38.50
C PRO A 51 -5.64 41.67 -38.90
N GLU A 52 -5.84 42.95 -38.55
CA GLU A 52 -4.93 44.06 -38.89
C GLU A 52 -4.23 44.67 -37.66
N GLY A 53 -4.42 44.12 -36.45
CA GLY A 53 -3.75 44.62 -35.25
C GLY A 53 -4.37 44.15 -33.93
N SER A 54 -3.74 44.53 -32.81
CA SER A 54 -4.23 44.31 -31.44
C SER A 54 -4.30 45.63 -30.66
N GLY A 55 -5.15 45.69 -29.64
CA GLY A 55 -5.26 46.89 -28.80
C GLY A 55 -5.86 46.63 -27.41
N ALA A 56 -5.29 47.29 -26.41
CA ALA A 56 -5.76 47.33 -25.03
C ALA A 56 -5.70 48.76 -24.49
N TYR A 57 -6.41 49.06 -23.40
CA TYR A 57 -6.29 50.37 -22.77
C TYR A 57 -5.04 50.41 -21.89
N ALA A 58 -4.22 51.46 -22.06
CA ALA A 58 -3.03 51.66 -21.22
C ALA A 58 -3.36 51.76 -19.71
N SER A 59 -4.61 52.02 -19.33
CA SER A 59 -5.09 51.98 -17.94
C SER A 59 -5.12 50.59 -17.33
N ASP A 60 -5.17 49.55 -18.16
CA ASP A 60 -5.38 48.17 -17.71
C ASP A 60 -4.05 47.49 -17.43
N VAL A 61 -2.95 48.01 -18.01
CA VAL A 61 -1.59 47.50 -17.85
C VAL A 61 -1.11 47.50 -16.39
N PRO A 62 -1.25 48.58 -15.59
CA PRO A 62 -0.92 48.51 -14.16
C PRO A 62 -1.77 47.50 -13.40
N ILE A 63 -3.06 47.38 -13.76
CA ILE A 63 -3.97 46.42 -13.12
C ILE A 63 -3.51 44.99 -13.41
N ALA A 64 -3.05 44.72 -14.64
CA ALA A 64 -2.45 43.44 -15.00
C ALA A 64 -1.17 43.16 -14.21
N PHE A 65 -0.24 44.13 -14.10
CA PHE A 65 0.97 43.98 -13.31
C PHE A 65 0.66 43.63 -11.84
N LEU A 66 -0.27 44.35 -11.22
CA LEU A 66 -0.63 44.16 -9.81
C LEU A 66 -1.42 42.87 -9.57
N ASN A 67 -2.46 42.61 -10.38
CA ASN A 67 -3.46 41.57 -10.08
C ASN A 67 -3.22 40.25 -10.83
N LYS A 68 -2.35 40.22 -11.83
CA LYS A 68 -2.10 39.03 -12.67
C LYS A 68 -0.65 38.59 -12.70
N PHE A 69 0.29 39.52 -12.50
CA PHE A 69 1.73 39.22 -12.48
C PHE A 69 2.39 39.51 -11.12
N ASN A 70 1.58 39.83 -10.10
CA ASN A 70 1.98 39.96 -8.70
C ASN A 70 3.12 40.97 -8.43
N TYR A 71 3.16 42.06 -9.20
CA TYR A 71 4.01 43.21 -8.90
C TYR A 71 3.43 44.00 -7.73
N ASP A 72 4.30 44.57 -6.90
CA ASP A 72 3.92 45.34 -5.72
C ASP A 72 3.44 46.75 -6.06
N SER A 73 4.05 47.35 -7.07
CA SER A 73 3.70 48.67 -7.58
C SER A 73 3.71 48.67 -9.11
N ALA A 74 2.76 49.40 -9.69
CA ALA A 74 2.71 49.80 -11.08
C ALA A 74 1.75 50.98 -11.17
N THR A 75 2.22 52.14 -11.66
CA THR A 75 1.40 53.36 -11.70
C THR A 75 1.36 53.94 -13.09
N ASN A 76 0.15 54.24 -13.58
CA ASN A 76 -0.03 54.88 -14.88
C ASN A 76 -0.15 56.40 -14.75
N TYR A 77 0.79 57.11 -15.37
CA TYR A 77 0.81 58.57 -15.41
C TYR A 77 0.38 59.07 -16.79
N SER A 78 -0.48 60.08 -16.82
CA SER A 78 -0.76 60.84 -18.05
C SER A 78 0.36 61.84 -18.33
N SER A 79 0.62 62.15 -19.61
CA SER A 79 1.57 63.20 -20.00
C SER A 79 1.25 64.60 -19.48
N SER A 80 0.06 64.81 -18.91
CA SER A 80 -0.32 66.03 -18.18
C SER A 80 0.23 66.09 -16.75
N TYR A 81 0.84 65.02 -16.23
CA TYR A 81 1.43 64.96 -14.89
C TYR A 81 2.64 65.91 -14.76
N PRO A 82 2.75 66.74 -13.70
CA PRO A 82 3.90 67.62 -13.49
C PRO A 82 5.22 66.83 -13.43
N GLY A 83 6.19 67.17 -14.28
CA GLY A 83 7.48 66.47 -14.31
C GLY A 83 7.41 65.08 -14.95
N PHE A 84 6.43 64.81 -15.82
CA PHE A 84 6.25 63.51 -16.47
C PHE A 84 7.54 62.91 -17.09
N TYR A 85 8.29 63.68 -17.88
CA TYR A 85 9.52 63.19 -18.51
C TYR A 85 10.70 63.02 -17.54
N SER A 86 10.77 63.83 -16.48
CA SER A 86 11.75 63.61 -15.41
C SER A 86 11.45 62.33 -14.63
N LEU A 87 10.17 62.01 -14.42
CA LEU A 87 9.75 60.77 -13.77
C LEU A 87 10.14 59.52 -14.58
N ILE A 88 9.97 59.56 -15.92
CA ILE A 88 10.45 58.48 -16.81
C ILE A 88 11.97 58.33 -16.67
N ALA A 89 12.72 59.44 -16.67
CA ALA A 89 14.18 59.41 -16.53
C ALA A 89 14.62 58.83 -15.18
N ASP A 90 13.95 59.21 -14.08
CA ASP A 90 14.23 58.72 -12.74
C ASP A 90 14.01 57.19 -12.63
N ASN A 91 12.93 56.67 -13.23
CA ASN A 91 12.68 55.22 -13.32
C ASN A 91 13.83 54.49 -14.03
N MET A 92 14.26 54.99 -15.19
CA MET A 92 15.37 54.37 -15.93
C MET A 92 16.69 54.42 -15.16
N MET A 93 16.96 55.53 -14.46
CA MET A 93 18.15 55.65 -13.60
C MET A 93 18.12 54.69 -12.41
N ASN A 94 16.94 54.25 -11.97
CA ASN A 94 16.74 53.24 -10.94
C ASN A 94 16.59 51.81 -11.50
N ALA A 95 16.89 51.59 -12.79
CA ALA A 95 16.74 50.31 -13.47
C ALA A 95 15.29 49.74 -13.45
N GLN A 96 14.29 50.63 -13.45
CA GLN A 96 12.87 50.29 -13.50
C GLN A 96 12.35 50.58 -14.92
N PRO A 97 12.22 49.57 -15.81
CA PRO A 97 11.69 49.79 -17.15
C PRO A 97 10.23 50.26 -17.09
N GLY A 98 9.84 51.10 -18.05
CA GLY A 98 8.52 51.71 -18.12
C GLY A 98 7.85 51.37 -19.43
N ALA A 99 6.51 51.31 -19.43
CA ALA A 99 5.73 51.00 -20.62
C ALA A 99 4.94 52.23 -21.07
N LEU A 100 5.18 52.70 -22.30
CA LEU A 100 4.69 53.98 -22.80
C LEU A 100 3.66 53.77 -23.90
N SER A 101 2.51 54.44 -23.75
CA SER A 101 1.57 54.62 -24.87
C SER A 101 1.98 55.85 -25.66
N ILE A 102 2.23 55.68 -26.95
CA ILE A 102 2.64 56.74 -27.88
C ILE A 102 1.62 56.94 -29.00
N SER A 103 1.56 58.16 -29.55
CA SER A 103 0.72 58.48 -30.70
C SER A 103 1.36 59.47 -31.69
N GLY A 104 0.66 59.73 -32.80
CA GLY A 104 1.09 60.59 -33.90
C GLY A 104 0.74 59.96 -35.25
N ALA A 105 1.49 58.94 -35.65
CA ALA A 105 1.24 58.13 -36.86
C ALA A 105 0.19 57.01 -36.66
N GLY A 106 -0.29 56.83 -35.44
CA GLY A 106 -1.20 55.78 -34.99
C GLY A 106 -1.20 55.75 -33.45
N ASN A 107 -1.72 54.69 -32.83
CA ASN A 107 -1.49 54.39 -31.42
C ASN A 107 -0.56 53.19 -31.32
N HIS A 108 0.44 53.24 -30.42
CA HIS A 108 1.35 52.12 -30.18
C HIS A 108 1.74 52.06 -28.70
N TYR A 109 2.20 50.90 -28.24
CA TYR A 109 2.67 50.67 -26.88
C TYR A 109 4.11 50.14 -26.95
N ILE A 110 5.03 50.82 -26.26
CA ILE A 110 6.47 50.58 -26.34
C ILE A 110 7.09 50.44 -24.96
N VAL A 111 8.26 49.82 -24.87
CA VAL A 111 9.04 49.75 -23.62
C VAL A 111 10.13 50.81 -23.64
N CYS A 112 10.32 51.52 -22.54
CA CYS A 112 11.52 52.30 -22.26
C CYS A 112 12.31 51.58 -21.17
N ASP A 113 13.56 51.30 -21.46
CA ASP A 113 14.45 50.47 -20.65
C ASP A 113 15.83 51.13 -20.43
N GLY A 114 16.00 52.40 -20.81
CA GLY A 114 17.24 53.12 -20.60
C GLY A 114 17.12 54.64 -20.69
N TYR A 115 18.02 55.34 -20.01
CA TYR A 115 18.17 56.79 -20.07
C TYR A 115 19.64 57.20 -20.11
N ASP A 116 20.00 58.00 -21.12
CA ASP A 116 21.34 58.55 -21.30
C ASP A 116 21.35 60.02 -20.89
N SER A 117 21.96 60.28 -19.73
CA SER A 117 22.14 61.62 -19.16
C SER A 117 23.38 62.36 -19.68
N SER A 118 24.20 61.73 -20.53
CA SER A 118 25.52 62.23 -20.94
C SER A 118 25.51 63.18 -22.15
N GLY A 119 24.33 63.60 -22.61
CA GLY A 119 24.16 64.49 -23.77
C GLY A 119 22.73 65.05 -23.89
N ASP A 120 22.03 64.70 -24.97
CA ASP A 120 20.71 65.24 -25.35
C ASP A 120 19.51 64.69 -24.54
N ASN A 121 19.76 64.08 -23.36
CA ASN A 121 18.76 63.41 -22.51
C ASN A 121 17.88 62.41 -23.28
N LEU A 122 18.52 61.36 -23.80
CA LEU A 122 17.87 60.39 -24.67
C LEU A 122 17.31 59.21 -23.88
N PHE A 123 16.19 58.68 -24.33
CA PHE A 123 15.54 57.48 -23.80
C PHE A 123 15.77 56.33 -24.76
N HIS A 124 16.17 55.17 -24.25
CA HIS A 124 16.19 53.94 -25.04
C HIS A 124 14.77 53.40 -25.11
N LEU A 125 14.28 53.18 -26.34
CA LEU A 125 12.93 52.74 -26.62
C LEU A 125 12.97 51.46 -27.44
N ASN A 126 12.19 50.47 -27.03
CA ASN A 126 11.93 49.23 -27.76
C ASN A 126 10.51 49.26 -28.33
N PHE A 127 10.42 49.23 -29.65
CA PHE A 127 9.18 49.33 -30.40
C PHE A 127 8.48 47.98 -30.64
N GLY A 128 9.12 46.86 -30.30
CA GLY A 128 8.53 45.52 -30.45
C GLY A 128 8.42 45.04 -31.91
N TRP A 129 9.09 45.69 -32.86
CA TRP A 129 9.08 45.33 -34.29
C TRP A 129 10.31 44.50 -34.69
N GLY A 130 10.68 43.52 -33.87
CA GLY A 130 11.85 42.67 -34.10
C GLY A 130 13.17 43.45 -34.13
N GLY A 131 13.31 44.47 -33.28
CA GLY A 131 14.49 45.35 -33.22
C GLY A 131 14.45 46.55 -34.18
N SER A 132 13.50 46.57 -35.11
CA SER A 132 13.35 47.70 -36.04
C SER A 132 12.86 48.94 -35.30
N SER A 133 13.62 50.03 -35.40
CA SER A 133 13.38 51.31 -34.72
C SER A 133 13.65 51.31 -33.21
N ASP A 134 14.28 50.27 -32.67
CA ASP A 134 14.79 50.30 -31.31
C ASP A 134 16.03 51.20 -31.24
N GLY A 135 16.13 52.02 -30.20
CA GLY A 135 17.28 52.90 -30.03
C GLY A 135 17.03 54.11 -29.14
N TRP A 136 17.97 55.05 -29.19
CA TRP A 136 18.01 56.24 -28.34
C TRP A 136 17.32 57.43 -29.00
N TYR A 137 16.27 57.94 -28.37
CA TYR A 137 15.44 59.02 -28.90
C TYR A 137 15.16 60.11 -27.87
N SER A 138 15.02 61.35 -28.34
CA SER A 138 14.49 62.43 -27.49
C SER A 138 12.97 62.32 -27.43
N LEU A 139 12.39 62.39 -26.24
CA LEU A 139 10.94 62.38 -26.07
C LEU A 139 10.37 63.81 -25.98
N PRO A 140 9.17 64.07 -26.52
CA PRO A 140 8.38 63.15 -27.35
C PRO A 140 8.69 63.24 -28.86
N ASN A 141 9.40 64.28 -29.32
CA ASN A 141 9.45 64.63 -30.76
C ASN A 141 10.55 63.93 -31.57
N GLY A 142 11.51 63.27 -30.93
CA GLY A 142 12.61 62.59 -31.59
C GLY A 142 12.31 61.16 -32.01
N MET A 143 11.11 60.65 -31.72
CA MET A 143 10.71 59.29 -32.06
C MET A 143 10.57 59.10 -33.59
N PRO A 144 10.86 57.89 -34.11
CA PRO A 144 10.82 57.61 -35.54
C PRO A 144 9.38 57.45 -36.07
N SER A 145 9.26 57.33 -37.40
CA SER A 145 8.03 56.90 -38.09
C SER A 145 6.78 57.77 -37.83
N GLY A 146 6.97 59.04 -37.45
CA GLY A 146 5.89 60.00 -37.27
C GLY A 146 5.18 59.92 -35.91
N PHE A 147 5.67 59.11 -34.98
CA PHE A 147 5.29 59.21 -33.57
C PHE A 147 5.93 60.45 -32.95
N ASN A 148 5.13 61.25 -32.25
CA ASN A 148 5.61 62.52 -31.68
C ASN A 148 4.86 62.90 -30.39
N VAL A 149 4.06 61.98 -29.83
CA VAL A 149 3.32 62.17 -28.59
C VAL A 149 3.55 60.95 -27.70
N VAL A 150 3.81 61.20 -26.42
CA VAL A 150 3.64 60.20 -25.35
C VAL A 150 2.33 60.52 -24.64
N ASN A 151 1.36 59.61 -24.68
CA ASN A 151 0.04 59.81 -24.08
C ASN A 151 0.04 59.48 -22.58
N LYS A 152 0.65 58.35 -22.24
CA LYS A 152 0.70 57.77 -20.89
C LYS A 152 1.95 56.93 -20.71
N ALA A 153 2.40 56.76 -19.47
CA ALA A 153 3.48 55.85 -19.11
C ALA A 153 3.14 55.08 -17.82
N THR A 154 3.24 53.76 -17.87
CA THR A 154 3.23 52.87 -16.70
C THR A 154 4.65 52.81 -16.16
N MET A 155 4.83 53.24 -14.92
CA MET A 155 6.11 53.47 -14.24
C MET A 155 6.00 53.04 -12.77
N ASN A 156 7.14 52.98 -12.07
CA ASN A 156 7.29 52.39 -10.74
C ASN A 156 6.75 50.96 -10.76
N ILE A 157 7.36 50.12 -11.59
CA ILE A 157 7.02 48.70 -11.69
C ILE A 157 8.00 47.97 -10.76
N GLU A 158 7.54 47.53 -9.58
CA GLU A 158 8.37 46.92 -8.52
C GLU A 158 7.80 45.57 -8.05
N GLY A 159 8.65 44.68 -7.54
CA GLY A 159 8.27 43.42 -6.87
C GLY A 159 9.25 43.09 -5.73
N GLY A 160 8.79 42.36 -4.71
CA GLY A 160 9.59 41.94 -3.54
C GLY A 160 9.39 42.76 -2.24
N GLU A 161 8.39 43.63 -2.14
CA GLU A 161 8.10 44.40 -0.92
C GLU A 161 7.38 43.58 0.17
N LEU A 162 6.64 42.54 -0.23
CA LEU A 162 6.07 41.52 0.67
C LEU A 162 6.94 40.26 0.67
N PRO A 163 6.87 39.39 1.70
CA PRO A 163 7.36 38.02 1.57
C PRO A 163 6.53 37.23 0.54
N PHE A 164 7.08 36.13 0.03
CA PHE A 164 6.34 35.19 -0.81
C PHE A 164 6.56 33.78 -0.26
N LEU A 165 5.57 33.27 0.47
CA LEU A 165 5.66 32.00 1.16
C LEU A 165 5.01 30.87 0.35
N GLU A 166 5.66 29.72 0.35
CA GLU A 166 5.20 28.50 -0.33
C GLU A 166 5.36 27.30 0.61
N ILE A 167 4.49 26.30 0.47
CA ILE A 167 4.69 25.01 1.15
C ILE A 167 5.83 24.29 0.43
N ASP A 168 6.90 24.00 1.18
CA ASP A 168 8.05 23.23 0.70
C ASP A 168 7.88 21.73 1.00
N SER A 169 7.37 21.41 2.20
CA SER A 169 7.08 20.05 2.65
C SER A 169 6.24 20.07 3.92
N TYR A 170 5.65 18.94 4.29
CA TYR A 170 5.08 18.72 5.62
C TYR A 170 5.64 17.46 6.27
N PHE A 171 5.46 17.35 7.59
CA PHE A 171 5.88 16.24 8.41
C PHE A 171 4.77 15.94 9.42
N VAL A 172 4.44 14.68 9.58
CA VAL A 172 3.50 14.20 10.59
C VAL A 172 4.27 13.56 11.74
N ALA A 173 3.68 13.61 12.92
CA ALA A 173 4.13 12.85 14.09
C ALA A 173 2.89 12.47 14.87
N GLU A 174 2.64 11.19 15.05
CA GLU A 174 1.46 10.74 15.76
C GLU A 174 1.48 11.16 17.23
N LEU A 175 0.31 11.53 17.71
CA LEU A 175 -0.02 11.81 19.11
C LEU A 175 -0.69 10.59 19.74
N THR A 176 -1.43 9.82 18.94
CA THR A 176 -2.04 8.54 19.26
C THR A 176 -2.00 7.66 18.01
N GLY A 177 -1.71 6.37 18.18
CA GLY A 177 -1.46 5.46 17.06
C GLY A 177 -0.45 4.40 17.47
N ASP A 178 0.14 3.76 16.47
CA ASP A 178 1.22 2.77 16.59
C ASP A 178 2.63 3.40 16.55
N PHE A 179 2.72 4.68 16.19
CA PHE A 179 3.93 5.49 16.02
C PHE A 179 4.82 5.07 14.83
N ASP A 180 4.22 4.58 13.74
CA ASP A 180 4.92 4.18 12.51
C ASP A 180 5.34 5.36 11.60
N GLY A 181 4.78 6.55 11.83
CA GLY A 181 5.04 7.78 11.08
C GLY A 181 4.12 8.02 9.87
N ASN A 182 3.15 7.15 9.64
CA ASN A 182 2.05 7.34 8.71
C ASN A 182 0.86 7.98 9.42
N VAL A 183 -0.20 8.25 8.65
CA VAL A 183 -1.49 8.67 9.21
C VAL A 183 -2.46 7.55 8.94
N ASN A 184 -2.93 6.86 9.98
CA ASN A 184 -3.92 5.80 9.84
C ASN A 184 -5.32 6.25 10.30
N PRO A 185 -6.37 5.51 9.91
CA PRO A 185 -7.72 5.72 10.44
C PRO A 185 -7.79 5.67 11.97
N GLY A 186 -8.50 6.63 12.57
CA GLY A 186 -8.65 6.73 14.04
C GLY A 186 -7.50 7.43 14.77
N GLU A 187 -6.43 7.83 14.07
CA GLU A 187 -5.26 8.43 14.70
C GLU A 187 -5.37 9.94 14.89
N SER A 188 -4.52 10.46 15.77
CA SER A 188 -4.33 11.90 15.92
C SER A 188 -2.86 12.25 15.73
N ILE A 189 -2.59 13.35 15.05
CA ILE A 189 -1.24 13.75 14.63
C ILE A 189 -0.92 15.19 15.02
N ALA A 190 0.38 15.45 15.17
CA ALA A 190 0.97 16.77 15.13
C ALA A 190 1.53 17.04 13.73
N LEU A 191 0.90 17.94 12.99
CA LEU A 191 1.32 18.35 11.64
C LEU A 191 2.28 19.55 11.69
N ARG A 192 3.44 19.39 11.05
CA ARG A 192 4.42 20.45 10.85
C ARG A 192 4.56 20.76 9.36
N ILE A 193 4.46 22.03 8.99
CA ILE A 193 4.59 22.50 7.61
C ILE A 193 5.84 23.36 7.49
N ARG A 194 6.70 23.02 6.53
CA ARG A 194 7.85 23.82 6.14
C ARG A 194 7.41 24.84 5.10
N LEU A 195 7.60 26.11 5.42
CA LEU A 195 7.41 27.21 4.48
C LEU A 195 8.76 27.67 3.93
N SER A 196 8.85 27.92 2.63
CA SER A 196 9.98 28.57 1.98
C SER A 196 9.62 30.01 1.61
N ASN A 197 10.60 30.92 1.63
CA ASN A 197 10.45 32.29 1.16
C ASN A 197 11.36 32.52 -0.04
N ARG A 198 10.82 33.08 -1.14
CA ARG A 198 11.57 33.26 -2.38
C ARG A 198 12.72 34.29 -2.23
N GLU A 199 13.82 34.08 -2.97
CA GLU A 199 15.10 34.82 -2.82
C GLU A 199 15.02 36.33 -3.07
N SER A 200 14.00 36.81 -3.81
CA SER A 200 13.84 38.23 -4.18
C SER A 200 12.79 38.99 -3.37
N PHE A 201 12.24 38.40 -2.31
CA PHE A 201 11.12 38.95 -1.53
C PHE A 201 11.54 39.42 -0.13
N ALA A 202 10.70 40.20 0.53
CA ALA A 202 10.99 40.68 1.88
C ALA A 202 11.08 39.52 2.89
N THR A 203 11.77 39.74 4.01
CA THR A 203 11.77 38.76 5.12
C THR A 203 10.35 38.63 5.68
N ALA A 204 9.87 37.40 5.79
CA ALA A 204 8.63 37.10 6.49
C ALA A 204 8.92 37.12 7.99
N THR A 205 8.10 37.84 8.77
CA THR A 205 8.27 38.03 10.22
C THR A 205 6.93 37.86 10.92
N ASP A 206 6.94 37.43 12.18
CA ASP A 206 5.71 37.16 12.96
C ASP A 206 4.70 36.29 12.16
N ILE A 207 5.20 35.18 11.62
CA ILE A 207 4.44 34.32 10.71
C ILE A 207 3.48 33.46 11.52
N GLU A 208 2.19 33.56 11.20
CA GLU A 208 1.10 32.81 11.82
C GLU A 208 0.25 32.18 10.71
N GLY A 209 -0.13 30.93 10.91
CA GLY A 209 -0.90 30.14 9.97
C GLY A 209 -2.11 29.54 10.67
N THR A 210 -3.24 29.49 9.96
CA THR A 210 -4.44 28.75 10.39
C THR A 210 -4.78 27.70 9.35
N ILE A 211 -4.86 26.43 9.73
CA ILE A 211 -5.33 25.38 8.83
C ILE A 211 -6.86 25.27 8.86
N HIS A 212 -7.43 24.94 7.70
CA HIS A 212 -8.85 24.70 7.49
C HIS A 212 -9.04 23.40 6.69
N CYS A 213 -10.10 22.65 7.00
CA CYS A 213 -10.52 21.45 6.29
C CYS A 213 -12.05 21.40 6.25
N ASP A 214 -12.61 21.12 5.08
CA ASP A 214 -14.06 20.95 4.91
C ASP A 214 -14.52 19.49 5.09
N ASP A 215 -13.59 18.53 5.13
CA ASP A 215 -13.91 17.11 5.31
C ASP A 215 -14.22 16.81 6.79
N PRO A 216 -15.45 16.38 7.12
CA PRO A 216 -15.83 16.11 8.50
C PRO A 216 -15.09 14.91 9.12
N ARG A 217 -14.36 14.13 8.32
CA ARG A 217 -13.58 12.98 8.79
C ARG A 217 -12.20 13.37 9.32
N ALA A 218 -11.78 14.63 9.15
CA ALA A 218 -10.58 15.20 9.77
C ALA A 218 -10.96 16.35 10.72
N THR A 219 -10.81 16.13 12.02
CA THR A 219 -11.12 17.11 13.07
C THR A 219 -9.86 17.85 13.49
N ILE A 220 -9.76 19.13 13.15
CA ILE A 220 -8.66 19.99 13.60
C ILE A 220 -8.87 20.35 15.08
N THR A 221 -7.98 19.88 15.95
CA THR A 221 -8.01 20.12 17.41
C THR A 221 -7.12 21.29 17.83
N ASP A 222 -6.08 21.59 17.04
CA ASP A 222 -5.32 22.84 17.11
C ASP A 222 -5.07 23.36 15.70
N SER A 223 -5.71 24.48 15.36
CA SER A 223 -5.68 25.05 14.02
C SER A 223 -4.58 26.07 13.82
N ILE A 224 -3.82 26.45 14.85
CA ILE A 224 -2.87 27.57 14.79
C ILE A 224 -1.43 27.03 14.78
N GLY A 225 -0.59 27.60 13.93
CA GLY A 225 0.83 27.30 13.89
C GLY A 225 1.65 28.57 13.66
N THR A 226 2.87 28.58 14.20
CA THR A 226 3.77 29.74 14.14
C THR A 226 5.17 29.38 13.66
N TRP A 227 5.79 30.28 12.90
CA TRP A 227 7.16 30.14 12.41
C TRP A 227 8.06 31.26 12.92
N ASN A 228 9.36 30.95 13.04
CA ASN A 228 10.38 31.99 13.16
C ASN A 228 10.48 32.78 11.83
N ASP A 229 11.11 33.96 11.88
CA ASP A 229 11.35 34.78 10.69
C ASP A 229 12.04 33.98 9.56
N ILE A 230 11.53 34.11 8.33
CA ILE A 230 12.06 33.43 7.14
C ILE A 230 12.61 34.48 6.18
N ALA A 231 13.93 34.58 6.11
CA ALA A 231 14.63 35.45 5.17
C ALA A 231 14.43 35.00 3.71
N PRO A 232 14.55 35.91 2.73
CA PRO A 232 14.56 35.52 1.32
C PRO A 232 15.55 34.38 1.03
N GLY A 233 15.09 33.38 0.27
CA GLY A 233 15.85 32.20 -0.12
C GLY A 233 16.01 31.15 0.99
N SER A 234 15.33 31.33 2.13
CA SER A 234 15.40 30.42 3.28
C SER A 234 14.06 29.69 3.50
N SER A 235 14.07 28.67 4.37
CA SER A 235 12.85 27.98 4.82
C SER A 235 12.79 27.86 6.34
N GLY A 236 11.58 27.72 6.87
CA GLY A 236 11.28 27.56 8.28
C GLY A 236 10.21 26.51 8.51
N LEU A 237 10.27 25.83 9.66
CA LEU A 237 9.29 24.83 10.10
C LEU A 237 8.59 25.35 11.36
N ASN A 238 7.28 25.14 11.51
CA ASN A 238 6.53 25.43 12.73
C ASN A 238 6.83 24.39 13.84
N LEU A 239 8.12 24.25 14.18
CA LEU A 239 8.62 23.18 15.03
C LEU A 239 8.09 23.26 16.47
N ILE A 240 7.92 24.48 16.99
CA ILE A 240 7.51 24.73 18.38
C ILE A 240 5.99 24.62 18.54
N ASP A 241 5.24 24.88 17.47
CA ASP A 241 3.79 25.08 17.47
C ASP A 241 3.16 24.34 16.26
N PRO A 242 3.14 23.00 16.30
CA PRO A 242 2.52 22.18 15.27
C PRO A 242 0.99 22.28 15.34
N PHE A 243 0.33 22.05 14.20
CA PHE A 243 -1.11 21.85 14.18
C PHE A 243 -1.46 20.48 14.76
N SER A 244 -2.68 20.32 15.29
CA SER A 244 -3.17 19.02 15.77
C SER A 244 -4.45 18.63 15.04
N ILE A 245 -4.49 17.39 14.53
CA ILE A 245 -5.59 16.86 13.71
C ILE A 245 -5.92 15.45 14.21
N GLU A 246 -7.20 15.11 14.30
CA GLU A 246 -7.74 13.78 14.61
C GLU A 246 -8.51 13.26 13.39
N PHE A 247 -8.17 12.06 12.91
CA PHE A 247 -8.83 11.41 11.79
C PHE A 247 -9.85 10.40 12.29
N ALA A 248 -11.02 10.34 11.66
CA ALA A 248 -12.10 9.46 12.08
C ALA A 248 -11.72 7.97 11.93
N GLU A 249 -12.14 7.14 12.89
CA GLU A 249 -12.22 5.69 12.69
C GLU A 249 -13.13 5.38 11.48
N GLY A 250 -12.79 4.39 10.66
CA GLY A 250 -13.59 4.03 9.50
C GLY A 250 -13.45 4.99 8.30
N ILE A 251 -12.50 5.93 8.32
CA ILE A 251 -12.26 6.88 7.22
C ILE A 251 -11.75 6.18 5.95
N GLY A 252 -11.17 4.97 6.10
CA GLY A 252 -10.50 4.22 5.04
C GLY A 252 -9.23 4.91 4.51
N VAL A 253 -8.58 4.26 3.54
CA VAL A 253 -7.47 4.85 2.79
C VAL A 253 -8.00 5.97 1.88
N CYS A 254 -7.50 7.19 2.05
CA CYS A 254 -7.93 8.35 1.24
C CYS A 254 -6.97 9.54 1.35
N SER A 255 -7.15 10.54 0.49
CA SER A 255 -6.48 11.84 0.62
C SER A 255 -7.47 12.89 1.10
N ILE A 256 -7.06 13.69 2.09
CA ILE A 256 -7.87 14.76 2.69
C ILE A 256 -7.24 16.12 2.36
N ASP A 257 -8.02 16.99 1.74
CA ASP A 257 -7.57 18.34 1.35
C ASP A 257 -7.65 19.33 2.53
N PHE A 258 -6.62 20.16 2.64
CA PHE A 258 -6.48 21.23 3.62
C PHE A 258 -6.06 22.53 2.94
N THR A 259 -6.48 23.65 3.53
CA THR A 259 -5.99 24.98 3.17
C THR A 259 -5.26 25.57 4.37
N LEU A 260 -4.01 25.97 4.18
CA LEU A 260 -3.25 26.76 5.15
C LEU A 260 -3.37 28.25 4.81
N HIS A 261 -4.09 28.98 5.65
CA HIS A 261 -4.14 30.44 5.60
C HIS A 261 -2.92 31.02 6.33
N VAL A 262 -1.94 31.55 5.60
CA VAL A 262 -0.69 32.09 6.16
C VAL A 262 -0.70 33.61 6.13
N THR A 263 -0.19 34.18 7.21
CA THR A 263 -0.04 35.62 7.33
C THR A 263 1.31 36.00 7.94
N SER A 264 1.87 37.14 7.52
CA SER A 264 3.19 37.61 8.00
C SER A 264 3.26 39.14 8.05
N ASN A 265 3.96 39.68 9.04
CA ASN A 265 4.33 41.09 9.08
C ASN A 265 5.44 41.41 8.07
N ILE A 266 5.52 42.69 7.68
CA ILE A 266 6.58 43.24 6.83
C ILE A 266 7.69 43.78 7.73
N GLY A 267 8.96 43.57 7.33
CA GLY A 267 10.13 44.10 8.00
C GLY A 267 10.03 45.60 8.36
N LYS A 268 10.71 45.97 9.45
CA LYS A 268 10.62 47.28 10.13
C LYS A 268 10.67 48.50 9.19
N GLU A 269 9.55 49.22 9.16
CA GLU A 269 9.30 50.61 8.72
C GLU A 269 8.75 50.88 7.30
N LYS A 270 7.50 51.38 7.32
CA LYS A 270 6.85 52.36 6.42
C LYS A 270 6.21 51.85 5.12
N ILE A 271 4.92 51.50 5.22
CA ILE A 271 3.73 52.01 4.47
C ILE A 271 2.63 50.91 4.51
N PRO A 272 1.31 51.22 4.53
CA PRO A 272 0.27 50.29 4.96
C PRO A 272 -0.21 49.39 3.80
N LYS A 273 0.55 48.35 3.48
CA LYS A 273 -0.05 47.02 3.24
C LYS A 273 0.18 46.28 4.55
N GLU A 274 -0.86 46.10 5.36
CA GLU A 274 -0.66 45.83 6.80
C GLU A 274 -0.14 44.40 7.12
N ARG A 275 -0.15 43.48 6.15
CA ARG A 275 0.29 42.08 6.32
C ARG A 275 0.43 41.40 4.95
N TYR A 276 1.32 40.42 4.83
CA TYR A 276 1.19 39.35 3.84
C TYR A 276 0.06 38.40 4.26
N ASP A 277 -0.71 37.91 3.31
CA ASP A 277 -1.94 37.15 3.51
C ASP A 277 -2.16 36.26 2.27
N ALA A 278 -2.15 34.94 2.45
CA ALA A 278 -2.26 33.96 1.38
C ALA A 278 -2.86 32.63 1.86
N ASP A 279 -3.57 31.95 0.95
CA ASP A 279 -4.04 30.58 1.14
C ASP A 279 -3.14 29.63 0.34
N LEU A 280 -2.68 28.56 0.99
CA LEU A 280 -1.82 27.53 0.42
C LEU A 280 -2.50 26.16 0.59
N ASP A 281 -2.87 25.53 -0.51
CA ASP A 281 -3.56 24.23 -0.48
C ASP A 281 -2.56 23.07 -0.44
N PHE A 282 -2.92 22.02 0.29
CA PHE A 282 -2.16 20.76 0.37
C PHE A 282 -3.10 19.61 0.77
N SER A 283 -2.66 18.38 0.61
CA SER A 283 -3.43 17.20 1.00
C SER A 283 -2.60 16.30 1.92
N ILE A 284 -3.27 15.61 2.84
CA ILE A 284 -2.67 14.58 3.69
C ILE A 284 -3.29 13.24 3.31
N ASP A 285 -2.43 12.27 3.03
CA ASP A 285 -2.86 10.91 2.75
C ASP A 285 -3.03 10.14 4.06
N VAL A 286 -4.19 9.50 4.21
CA VAL A 286 -4.49 8.51 5.24
C VAL A 286 -4.28 7.14 4.59
N VAL A 287 -3.34 6.37 5.12
CA VAL A 287 -2.89 5.08 4.55
C VAL A 287 -3.04 3.97 5.59
N MET A 288 -2.83 2.74 5.16
CA MET A 288 -2.77 1.54 6.01
C MET A 288 -1.59 0.66 5.58
N ASP A 289 -0.56 1.25 4.97
CA ASP A 289 0.59 0.47 4.51
C ASP A 289 1.51 0.17 5.69
N GLN A 290 1.90 -1.09 5.85
CA GLN A 290 2.91 -1.49 6.83
C GLN A 290 4.22 -0.71 6.60
N ALA A 291 4.87 -0.26 7.66
CA ALA A 291 6.15 0.44 7.56
C ALA A 291 7.20 -0.36 6.75
N GLY A 292 7.70 0.24 5.66
CA GLY A 292 8.62 -0.40 4.71
C GLY A 292 7.95 -0.95 3.45
N TRP A 293 6.63 -0.89 3.38
CA TRP A 293 5.79 -1.33 2.26
C TRP A 293 4.97 -0.16 1.71
N PRO A 294 4.49 -0.24 0.45
CA PRO A 294 4.74 -1.30 -0.52
C PRO A 294 6.18 -1.32 -1.06
N ILE A 295 6.61 -2.48 -1.57
CA ILE A 295 7.80 -2.60 -2.41
C ILE A 295 7.36 -2.60 -3.87
N GLU A 296 7.69 -1.54 -4.59
CA GLU A 296 7.41 -1.43 -6.02
C GLU A 296 8.39 -2.27 -6.85
N LEU A 297 7.84 -3.12 -7.72
CA LEU A 297 8.60 -3.98 -8.63
C LEU A 297 8.00 -3.92 -10.04
N ILE A 298 8.85 -3.65 -11.03
CA ILE A 298 8.46 -3.65 -12.44
C ILE A 298 7.84 -5.01 -12.80
N ASN A 299 6.67 -5.04 -13.43
CA ASN A 299 5.87 -6.23 -13.78
C ASN A 299 5.17 -6.96 -12.61
N GLY A 300 5.46 -6.57 -11.38
CA GLY A 300 4.76 -6.98 -10.17
C GLY A 300 4.90 -8.45 -9.77
N VAL A 301 3.99 -8.87 -8.87
CA VAL A 301 3.98 -10.16 -8.19
C VAL A 301 2.63 -10.84 -8.47
N SER A 302 2.65 -12.10 -8.92
CA SER A 302 1.42 -12.86 -9.20
C SER A 302 1.17 -14.04 -8.26
N GLY A 303 2.21 -14.59 -7.65
CA GLY A 303 2.08 -15.61 -6.62
C GLY A 303 1.68 -14.99 -5.29
N GLY A 304 0.95 -15.74 -4.48
CA GLY A 304 0.70 -15.37 -3.09
C GLY A 304 2.00 -15.45 -2.28
N PRO A 305 2.28 -14.46 -1.40
CA PRO A 305 3.46 -14.51 -0.54
C PRO A 305 3.36 -15.69 0.46
N ALA A 306 4.46 -15.95 1.16
CA ALA A 306 4.48 -16.75 2.36
C ALA A 306 4.99 -15.89 3.51
N LEU A 307 4.29 -15.97 4.65
CA LEU A 307 4.59 -15.25 5.88
C LEU A 307 4.97 -16.30 6.93
N ILE A 308 6.26 -16.39 7.26
CA ILE A 308 6.78 -17.39 8.18
C ILE A 308 8.14 -16.95 8.71
N ASP A 309 8.45 -17.29 9.96
CA ASP A 309 9.81 -17.23 10.48
C ASP A 309 10.68 -18.29 9.77
N ILE A 310 11.34 -17.91 8.67
CA ILE A 310 12.09 -18.86 7.83
C ILE A 310 13.44 -19.22 8.48
N ASN A 311 13.90 -18.39 9.41
CA ASN A 311 15.24 -18.47 9.99
C ASN A 311 15.27 -18.85 11.48
N ASN A 312 14.10 -19.07 12.09
CA ASN A 312 13.86 -19.40 13.50
C ASN A 312 14.37 -18.32 14.48
N ASN A 313 14.28 -17.03 14.13
CA ASN A 313 14.63 -15.91 15.03
C ASN A 313 13.46 -15.44 15.89
N GLY A 314 12.25 -15.91 15.62
CA GLY A 314 11.00 -15.51 16.27
C GLY A 314 10.24 -14.39 15.57
N GLU A 315 10.75 -13.85 14.46
CA GLU A 315 10.12 -12.77 13.68
C GLU A 315 9.55 -13.34 12.37
N ILE A 316 8.45 -12.79 11.86
CA ILE A 316 7.87 -13.22 10.59
C ILE A 316 8.65 -12.62 9.41
N ASP A 317 9.04 -13.48 8.47
CA ASP A 317 9.72 -13.11 7.24
C ASP A 317 8.74 -13.18 6.05
N ILE A 318 9.01 -12.37 5.02
CA ILE A 318 8.16 -12.23 3.83
C ILE A 318 8.88 -12.81 2.61
N ILE A 319 8.31 -13.89 2.06
CA ILE A 319 8.92 -14.63 0.93
C ILE A 319 7.98 -14.66 -0.26
N PHE A 320 8.47 -14.23 -1.43
CA PHE A 320 7.67 -14.18 -2.66
C PHE A 320 8.54 -14.20 -3.92
N GLY A 321 7.90 -14.43 -5.08
CA GLY A 321 8.56 -14.42 -6.38
C GLY A 321 7.93 -13.39 -7.33
N ASP A 322 8.77 -12.66 -8.08
CA ASP A 322 8.34 -11.60 -8.99
C ASP A 322 8.34 -12.03 -10.48
N LYS A 323 7.71 -11.20 -11.33
CA LYS A 323 7.72 -11.40 -12.79
C LYS A 323 9.00 -10.92 -13.48
N ASN A 324 10.03 -10.53 -12.76
CA ASN A 324 11.39 -10.38 -13.30
C ASN A 324 12.23 -11.66 -13.10
N GLY A 325 11.69 -12.62 -12.35
CA GLY A 325 12.33 -13.90 -12.04
C GLY A 325 13.14 -13.89 -10.76
N ASN A 326 12.94 -12.90 -9.90
CA ASN A 326 13.59 -12.80 -8.60
C ASN A 326 12.73 -13.48 -7.53
N VAL A 327 13.37 -14.26 -6.67
CA VAL A 327 12.82 -14.66 -5.36
C VAL A 327 13.31 -13.64 -4.35
N HIS A 328 12.41 -13.16 -3.51
CA HIS A 328 12.64 -12.20 -2.44
C HIS A 328 12.46 -12.90 -1.09
N CYS A 329 13.25 -12.50 -0.10
CA CYS A 329 13.14 -12.96 1.28
C CYS A 329 13.52 -11.79 2.18
N CYS A 330 12.53 -11.13 2.75
CA CYS A 330 12.69 -9.86 3.45
C CYS A 330 12.27 -9.95 4.91
N ASP A 331 12.86 -9.10 5.75
CA ASP A 331 12.30 -8.79 7.06
C ASP A 331 11.02 -7.92 6.95
N LYS A 332 10.35 -7.71 8.08
CA LYS A 332 9.14 -6.88 8.18
C LYS A 332 9.28 -5.45 7.67
N SER A 333 10.50 -4.89 7.67
CA SER A 333 10.77 -3.55 7.15
C SER A 333 11.12 -3.54 5.66
N GLY A 334 11.00 -4.68 4.97
CA GLY A 334 11.28 -4.81 3.54
C GLY A 334 12.76 -4.97 3.20
N ASN A 335 13.65 -5.19 4.17
CA ASN A 335 15.07 -5.41 3.87
C ASN A 335 15.33 -6.87 3.48
N GLU A 336 15.98 -7.05 2.33
CA GLU A 336 16.36 -8.37 1.83
C GLU A 336 17.42 -9.04 2.70
N PHE A 337 17.24 -10.34 2.93
CA PHE A 337 18.26 -11.19 3.52
C PHE A 337 19.44 -11.41 2.60
N ALA A 338 20.60 -11.72 3.19
CA ALA A 338 21.79 -12.02 2.43
C ALA A 338 21.52 -13.17 1.44
N GLY A 339 21.88 -12.97 0.18
CA GLY A 339 21.61 -13.92 -0.91
C GLY A 339 20.34 -13.60 -1.72
N PHE A 340 19.50 -12.68 -1.24
CA PHE A 340 18.31 -12.20 -1.92
C PHE A 340 18.47 -10.75 -2.44
N PRO A 341 17.73 -10.37 -3.50
CA PRO A 341 16.89 -11.22 -4.32
C PRO A 341 17.70 -12.26 -5.13
N PHE A 342 17.21 -13.50 -5.19
CA PHE A 342 17.81 -14.58 -5.98
C PHE A 342 17.17 -14.64 -7.37
N ASN A 343 17.97 -14.49 -8.43
CA ASN A 343 17.46 -14.49 -9.80
C ASN A 343 17.42 -15.91 -10.42
N THR A 344 16.21 -16.38 -10.74
CA THR A 344 15.93 -17.69 -11.37
C THR A 344 16.12 -17.70 -12.90
N GLY A 345 16.47 -16.55 -13.48
CA GLY A 345 16.72 -16.35 -14.92
C GLY A 345 15.49 -16.04 -15.76
N ASN A 346 14.27 -16.19 -15.24
CA ASN A 346 13.02 -15.85 -15.92
C ASN A 346 11.86 -15.74 -14.92
N GLN A 347 10.74 -15.18 -15.36
CA GLN A 347 9.51 -14.92 -14.58
C GLN A 347 9.08 -16.08 -13.66
N ILE A 348 8.64 -15.71 -12.46
CA ILE A 348 7.94 -16.58 -11.51
C ILE A 348 6.45 -16.19 -11.55
N TYR A 349 5.57 -17.19 -11.65
CA TYR A 349 4.12 -16.96 -11.73
C TYR A 349 3.37 -17.52 -10.52
N GLY A 350 3.73 -18.73 -10.06
CA GLY A 350 3.13 -19.39 -8.91
C GLY A 350 3.64 -18.84 -7.58
N SER A 351 2.94 -19.18 -6.51
CA SER A 351 3.38 -18.90 -5.14
C SER A 351 4.64 -19.71 -4.80
N VAL A 352 5.38 -19.26 -3.78
CA VAL A 352 6.43 -20.07 -3.18
C VAL A 352 5.82 -21.17 -2.29
N ALA A 353 6.47 -22.33 -2.24
CA ALA A 353 6.18 -23.39 -1.27
C ALA A 353 7.37 -23.54 -0.31
N ILE A 354 7.10 -23.85 0.95
CA ILE A 354 8.12 -23.89 2.02
C ILE A 354 7.94 -25.15 2.84
N ALA A 355 9.04 -25.88 3.06
CA ALA A 355 9.08 -27.05 3.94
C ALA A 355 10.53 -27.36 4.36
N ASP A 356 10.69 -28.16 5.42
CA ASP A 356 11.95 -28.85 5.72
C ASP A 356 12.05 -30.12 4.86
N ILE A 357 12.57 -29.97 3.64
CA ILE A 357 12.45 -31.01 2.59
C ILE A 357 13.27 -32.26 2.90
N ASN A 358 14.40 -32.09 3.60
CA ASN A 358 15.34 -33.15 3.92
C ASN A 358 15.29 -33.56 5.40
N SER A 359 14.34 -33.01 6.18
CA SER A 359 14.13 -33.28 7.60
C SER A 359 15.36 -32.97 8.47
N ASP A 360 16.10 -31.89 8.13
CA ASP A 360 17.29 -31.43 8.86
C ASP A 360 17.03 -30.28 9.84
N GLY A 361 15.80 -29.79 9.89
CA GLY A 361 15.33 -28.68 10.74
C GLY A 361 15.46 -27.31 10.09
N GLU A 362 15.99 -27.20 8.86
CA GLU A 362 16.08 -25.96 8.09
C GLU A 362 14.98 -25.91 7.02
N LEU A 363 14.11 -24.90 7.10
CA LEU A 363 13.09 -24.68 6.06
C LEU A 363 13.75 -24.28 4.72
N ASN A 364 13.16 -24.72 3.61
CA ASN A 364 13.65 -24.45 2.27
C ASN A 364 12.55 -23.83 1.41
N ILE A 365 12.93 -22.88 0.56
CA ILE A 365 12.04 -22.16 -0.35
C ILE A 365 12.05 -22.86 -1.71
N VAL A 366 10.90 -23.29 -2.19
CA VAL A 366 10.72 -23.95 -3.49
C VAL A 366 9.96 -23.05 -4.45
N VAL A 367 10.54 -22.83 -5.63
CA VAL A 367 9.93 -21.98 -6.66
C VAL A 367 10.05 -22.60 -8.05
N GLY A 368 8.98 -22.46 -8.85
CA GLY A 368 8.96 -22.77 -10.27
C GLY A 368 9.18 -21.53 -11.13
N SER A 369 10.09 -21.64 -12.10
CA SER A 369 10.43 -20.54 -13.01
C SER A 369 10.15 -20.89 -14.48
N ARG A 370 9.84 -19.85 -15.27
CA ARG A 370 9.82 -19.93 -16.73
C ARG A 370 11.18 -20.19 -17.37
N SER A 371 12.26 -20.26 -16.57
CA SER A 371 13.57 -20.75 -17.03
C SER A 371 13.60 -22.27 -17.26
N ASN A 372 12.45 -22.94 -17.05
CA ASN A 372 12.25 -24.39 -17.06
C ASN A 372 12.83 -25.11 -15.84
N ASN A 373 13.20 -24.37 -14.79
CA ASN A 373 13.80 -24.94 -13.60
C ASN A 373 12.91 -24.77 -12.36
N ILE A 374 12.92 -25.80 -11.51
CA ILE A 374 12.62 -25.67 -10.08
C ILE A 374 13.90 -25.27 -9.36
N TYR A 375 13.80 -24.33 -8.44
CA TYR A 375 14.87 -23.96 -7.51
C TYR A 375 14.44 -24.31 -6.09
N VAL A 376 15.36 -24.90 -5.33
CA VAL A 376 15.23 -25.12 -3.89
C VAL A 376 16.32 -24.31 -3.21
N LEU A 377 15.91 -23.28 -2.48
CA LEU A 377 16.79 -22.29 -1.86
C LEU A 377 16.78 -22.45 -0.35
N LYS A 378 17.93 -22.24 0.27
CA LYS A 378 18.06 -22.07 1.71
C LYS A 378 17.66 -20.64 2.14
N PRO A 379 17.37 -20.40 3.42
CA PRO A 379 17.02 -19.06 3.93
C PRO A 379 18.14 -18.01 3.75
N ASN A 380 19.37 -18.44 3.48
CA ASN A 380 20.51 -17.58 3.18
C ASN A 380 20.75 -17.36 1.65
N GLY A 381 19.81 -17.78 0.81
CA GLY A 381 19.87 -17.65 -0.65
C GLY A 381 20.77 -18.67 -1.36
N ASP A 382 21.45 -19.57 -0.64
CA ASP A 382 22.20 -20.66 -1.26
C ASP A 382 21.25 -21.65 -1.94
N VAL A 383 21.61 -22.10 -3.15
CA VAL A 383 20.84 -23.13 -3.86
C VAL A 383 21.16 -24.50 -3.24
N LEU A 384 20.17 -25.14 -2.62
CA LEU A 384 20.28 -26.52 -2.15
C LEU A 384 20.41 -27.46 -3.35
N PHE A 385 19.50 -27.34 -4.31
CA PHE A 385 19.62 -27.89 -5.66
C PHE A 385 18.68 -27.16 -6.62
N SER A 386 18.88 -27.39 -7.93
CA SER A 386 17.97 -26.97 -8.98
C SER A 386 17.67 -28.13 -9.91
N PHE A 387 16.44 -28.23 -10.40
CA PHE A 387 16.01 -29.29 -11.30
C PHE A 387 15.53 -28.72 -12.63
N ALA A 388 16.07 -29.22 -13.74
CA ALA A 388 15.70 -28.80 -15.09
C ALA A 388 14.60 -29.69 -15.67
N SER A 389 13.47 -29.09 -16.02
CA SER A 389 12.35 -29.74 -16.71
C SER A 389 12.40 -29.49 -18.23
N THR A 390 11.48 -30.12 -18.97
CA THR A 390 11.36 -30.01 -20.43
C THR A 390 10.61 -28.75 -20.90
N GLY A 391 9.99 -27.97 -20.00
CA GLY A 391 9.11 -26.85 -20.36
C GLY A 391 8.97 -25.80 -19.27
N ASN A 392 8.27 -24.69 -19.59
CA ASN A 392 8.06 -23.61 -18.61
C ASN A 392 7.23 -24.12 -17.44
N ILE A 393 7.57 -23.66 -16.24
CA ILE A 393 6.82 -23.92 -15.02
C ILE A 393 6.08 -22.64 -14.66
N LEU A 394 4.75 -22.71 -14.62
CA LEU A 394 3.86 -21.59 -14.28
C LEU A 394 2.97 -21.89 -13.08
N CYS A 395 2.94 -23.14 -12.61
CA CYS A 395 2.13 -23.53 -11.46
C CYS A 395 2.86 -23.23 -10.14
N THR A 396 2.08 -23.18 -9.06
CA THR A 396 2.62 -23.26 -7.69
C THR A 396 3.12 -24.70 -7.46
N PRO A 397 4.39 -24.92 -7.07
CA PRO A 397 4.87 -26.24 -6.69
C PRO A 397 4.18 -26.70 -5.40
N VAL A 398 4.04 -28.01 -5.22
CA VAL A 398 3.52 -28.63 -4.00
C VAL A 398 4.61 -29.47 -3.37
N ILE A 399 4.72 -29.43 -2.04
CA ILE A 399 5.65 -30.26 -1.28
C ILE A 399 4.82 -31.27 -0.48
N SER A 400 5.17 -32.55 -0.55
CA SER A 400 4.50 -33.57 0.26
C SER A 400 5.36 -34.81 0.34
N ASP A 401 5.44 -35.42 1.53
CA ASP A 401 5.88 -36.80 1.70
C ASP A 401 4.78 -37.71 1.14
N ILE A 402 4.92 -38.17 -0.11
CA ILE A 402 3.85 -38.92 -0.81
C ILE A 402 3.86 -40.41 -0.51
N ASP A 403 4.95 -40.93 0.04
CA ASP A 403 5.08 -42.34 0.41
C ASP A 403 5.24 -42.59 1.92
N ASN A 404 5.12 -41.52 2.72
CA ASN A 404 5.20 -41.50 4.17
C ASN A 404 6.54 -42.05 4.70
N ASN A 405 7.64 -41.73 4.00
CA ASN A 405 8.99 -42.16 4.39
C ASN A 405 9.74 -41.18 5.31
N GLY A 406 9.19 -39.98 5.55
CA GLY A 406 9.77 -38.91 6.34
C GLY A 406 10.70 -37.96 5.57
N SER A 407 10.77 -38.09 4.24
CA SER A 407 11.39 -37.13 3.31
C SER A 407 10.30 -36.59 2.40
N TYR A 408 10.45 -35.34 1.95
CA TYR A 408 9.43 -34.71 1.12
C TYR A 408 9.78 -34.79 -0.37
N GLU A 409 8.76 -34.99 -1.19
CA GLU A 409 8.81 -34.85 -2.63
C GLU A 409 8.27 -33.47 -3.07
N ILE A 410 8.80 -32.96 -4.18
CA ILE A 410 8.32 -31.74 -4.84
C ILE A 410 7.58 -32.12 -6.11
N ILE A 411 6.34 -31.65 -6.24
CA ILE A 411 5.43 -31.97 -7.31
C ILE A 411 5.10 -30.70 -8.09
N PHE A 412 5.26 -30.75 -9.40
CA PHE A 412 5.02 -29.60 -10.26
C PHE A 412 4.74 -30.01 -11.70
N GLN A 413 4.18 -29.10 -12.48
CA GLN A 413 3.83 -29.35 -13.87
C GLN A 413 4.46 -28.33 -14.81
N THR A 414 4.72 -28.77 -16.05
CA THR A 414 5.09 -27.88 -17.16
C THR A 414 3.88 -27.53 -18.03
N ILE A 415 3.94 -26.40 -18.73
CA ILE A 415 2.88 -25.93 -19.66
C ILE A 415 2.53 -26.91 -20.80
N TYR A 416 3.37 -27.93 -21.05
CA TYR A 416 3.25 -28.84 -22.19
C TYR A 416 2.71 -30.23 -21.86
N LYS A 417 2.23 -30.46 -20.60
CA LYS A 417 1.56 -31.66 -20.05
C LYS A 417 2.38 -32.53 -19.11
N ASP A 418 3.67 -32.28 -18.94
CA ASP A 418 4.51 -33.16 -18.13
C ASP A 418 4.33 -32.86 -16.63
N LEU A 419 3.89 -33.86 -15.87
CA LEU A 419 3.83 -33.86 -14.40
C LEU A 419 5.11 -34.47 -13.85
N TYR A 420 5.80 -33.71 -13.01
CA TYR A 420 7.02 -34.12 -12.34
C TYR A 420 6.76 -34.37 -10.87
N VAL A 421 7.48 -35.36 -10.35
CA VAL A 421 7.70 -35.58 -8.92
C VAL A 421 9.20 -35.77 -8.78
N ILE A 422 9.82 -34.95 -7.93
CA ILE A 422 11.26 -35.05 -7.62
C ILE A 422 11.44 -35.27 -6.12
N ASP A 423 12.41 -36.10 -5.76
CA ASP A 423 12.73 -36.39 -4.37
C ASP A 423 13.56 -35.26 -3.72
N SER A 424 13.77 -35.37 -2.41
CA SER A 424 14.58 -34.43 -1.62
C SER A 424 16.05 -34.35 -2.04
N SER A 425 16.53 -35.25 -2.90
CA SER A 425 17.88 -35.21 -3.48
C SER A 425 17.95 -34.44 -4.81
N GLY A 426 16.80 -34.05 -5.36
CA GLY A 426 16.68 -33.43 -6.68
C GLY A 426 16.71 -34.44 -7.83
N ALA A 427 16.46 -35.72 -7.58
CA ALA A 427 16.30 -36.73 -8.62
C ALA A 427 14.81 -36.94 -8.94
N ASN A 428 14.50 -37.49 -10.12
CA ASN A 428 13.13 -37.88 -10.42
C ASN A 428 12.67 -39.01 -9.48
N TYR A 429 11.49 -38.86 -8.90
CA TYR A 429 10.81 -39.94 -8.21
C TYR A 429 10.49 -41.07 -9.20
N PRO A 430 10.52 -42.36 -8.79
CA PRO A 430 10.30 -43.49 -9.69
C PRO A 430 9.06 -43.33 -10.59
N ASN A 431 9.23 -43.65 -11.88
CA ASN A 431 8.23 -43.55 -12.95
C ASN A 431 7.77 -42.13 -13.34
N PHE A 432 8.28 -41.09 -12.69
CA PHE A 432 8.09 -39.69 -13.11
C PHE A 432 9.29 -39.16 -13.93
N PRO A 433 9.09 -38.13 -14.77
CA PRO A 433 7.82 -37.49 -15.09
C PRO A 433 6.90 -38.37 -15.95
N ILE A 434 5.59 -38.08 -15.88
CA ILE A 434 4.60 -38.62 -16.82
C ILE A 434 4.01 -37.51 -17.68
N THR A 435 3.59 -37.85 -18.89
CA THR A 435 2.87 -36.92 -19.79
C THR A 435 1.37 -37.13 -19.62
N LEU A 436 0.66 -36.08 -19.18
CA LEU A 436 -0.78 -36.10 -19.01
C LEU A 436 -1.52 -36.07 -20.37
N PRO A 437 -2.78 -36.55 -20.45
CA PRO A 437 -3.54 -36.55 -21.70
C PRO A 437 -3.78 -35.15 -22.28
N SER A 438 -4.00 -34.16 -21.42
CA SER A 438 -4.22 -32.75 -21.78
C SER A 438 -3.39 -31.81 -20.92
N ALA A 439 -3.17 -30.58 -21.42
CA ALA A 439 -2.39 -29.58 -20.70
C ALA A 439 -3.22 -29.04 -19.52
N MET A 440 -2.57 -28.57 -18.46
CA MET A 440 -3.27 -27.77 -17.46
C MET A 440 -3.31 -26.31 -17.91
N TYR A 441 -4.19 -25.52 -17.31
CA TYR A 441 -4.12 -24.08 -17.50
C TYR A 441 -2.94 -23.48 -16.74
N MET A 442 -2.50 -22.29 -17.16
CA MET A 442 -1.47 -21.55 -16.44
C MET A 442 -1.91 -21.34 -14.99
N ASN A 443 -0.99 -21.47 -14.03
CA ASN A 443 -1.23 -21.35 -12.58
C ASN A 443 -2.12 -22.43 -11.94
N ALA A 444 -2.72 -23.35 -12.71
CA ALA A 444 -3.38 -24.51 -12.13
C ALA A 444 -2.33 -25.38 -11.42
N GLY A 445 -2.44 -25.48 -10.10
CA GLY A 445 -1.63 -26.38 -9.28
C GLY A 445 -2.21 -27.79 -9.23
N VAL A 446 -1.56 -28.67 -8.47
CA VAL A 446 -2.06 -30.00 -8.12
C VAL A 446 -2.52 -30.01 -6.67
N ALA A 447 -3.32 -30.98 -6.26
CA ALA A 447 -3.59 -31.24 -4.84
C ALA A 447 -3.17 -32.66 -4.45
N VAL A 448 -2.82 -32.86 -3.17
CA VAL A 448 -2.18 -34.09 -2.72
C VAL A 448 -2.79 -34.55 -1.40
N ALA A 449 -3.27 -35.79 -1.36
CA ALA A 449 -3.77 -36.44 -0.15
C ALA A 449 -3.84 -37.96 -0.33
N ASP A 450 -3.83 -38.71 0.77
CA ASP A 450 -4.16 -40.14 0.77
C ASP A 450 -5.69 -40.29 0.71
N ILE A 451 -6.24 -40.20 -0.50
CA ILE A 451 -7.70 -40.18 -0.70
C ILE A 451 -8.30 -41.58 -0.65
N ASN A 452 -7.48 -42.62 -0.77
CA ASN A 452 -7.94 -44.01 -0.87
C ASN A 452 -7.68 -44.83 0.41
N GLY A 453 -6.91 -44.26 1.36
CA GLY A 453 -6.61 -44.85 2.67
C GLY A 453 -5.55 -45.94 2.63
N ASP A 454 -4.67 -45.96 1.62
CA ASP A 454 -3.58 -46.94 1.50
C ASP A 454 -2.26 -46.48 2.13
N ASN A 455 -2.26 -45.32 2.78
CA ASN A 455 -1.11 -44.68 3.39
C ASN A 455 -0.04 -44.29 2.36
N LEU A 456 -0.43 -44.05 1.11
CA LEU A 456 0.32 -43.33 0.08
C LEU A 456 -0.57 -42.17 -0.41
N LYS A 457 0.03 -41.06 -0.82
CA LYS A 457 -0.75 -39.90 -1.25
C LYS A 457 -0.91 -39.88 -2.76
N GLU A 458 -2.16 -39.70 -3.20
CA GLU A 458 -2.50 -39.46 -4.59
C GLU A 458 -2.31 -37.98 -4.96
N ILE A 459 -2.01 -37.76 -6.24
CA ILE A 459 -1.85 -36.46 -6.87
C ILE A 459 -3.05 -36.20 -7.77
N LEU A 460 -3.83 -35.17 -7.43
CA LEU A 460 -4.99 -34.72 -8.19
C LEU A 460 -4.62 -33.60 -9.14
N VAL A 461 -4.94 -33.81 -10.42
CA VAL A 461 -4.51 -32.95 -11.51
C VAL A 461 -5.69 -32.52 -12.37
N GLY A 462 -6.06 -31.25 -12.30
CA GLY A 462 -7.11 -30.66 -13.14
C GLY A 462 -6.58 -30.19 -14.49
N CYS A 463 -7.18 -30.67 -15.58
CA CYS A 463 -6.72 -30.41 -16.95
C CYS A 463 -7.68 -29.56 -17.79
N SER A 464 -7.15 -28.99 -18.88
CA SER A 464 -7.89 -28.13 -19.82
C SER A 464 -8.90 -28.87 -20.72
N ASP A 465 -8.86 -30.20 -20.73
CA ASP A 465 -9.89 -31.05 -21.35
C ASP A 465 -11.13 -31.20 -20.48
N GLY A 466 -11.12 -30.63 -19.27
CA GLY A 466 -12.21 -30.71 -18.30
C GLY A 466 -12.20 -31.97 -17.44
N ASN A 467 -11.09 -32.70 -17.42
CA ASN A 467 -10.94 -33.84 -16.54
C ASN A 467 -10.08 -33.51 -15.32
N ILE A 468 -10.39 -34.17 -14.19
CA ILE A 468 -9.45 -34.33 -13.08
C ILE A 468 -8.90 -35.76 -13.13
N TYR A 469 -7.58 -35.87 -13.11
CA TYR A 469 -6.86 -37.14 -13.06
C TYR A 469 -6.33 -37.38 -11.66
N CYS A 470 -6.59 -38.56 -11.11
CA CYS A 470 -5.98 -39.02 -9.88
C CYS A 470 -4.81 -39.95 -10.20
N ILE A 471 -3.60 -39.54 -9.85
CA ILE A 471 -2.36 -40.26 -10.14
C ILE A 471 -1.76 -40.75 -8.82
N ASN A 472 -1.43 -42.03 -8.73
CA ASN A 472 -0.77 -42.57 -7.54
C ASN A 472 0.77 -42.44 -7.62
N THR A 473 1.45 -42.86 -6.55
CA THR A 473 2.93 -42.85 -6.44
C THR A 473 3.63 -43.75 -7.46
N THR A 474 2.94 -44.73 -8.06
CA THR A 474 3.49 -45.58 -9.14
C THR A 474 3.33 -44.96 -10.54
N ALA A 475 2.77 -43.74 -10.61
CA ALA A 475 2.45 -42.99 -11.81
C ALA A 475 1.31 -43.56 -12.67
N ASP A 476 0.47 -44.40 -12.07
CA ASP A 476 -0.75 -44.92 -12.68
C ASP A 476 -1.94 -43.98 -12.43
N THR A 477 -2.81 -43.84 -13.41
CA THR A 477 -4.10 -43.16 -13.22
C THR A 477 -5.06 -44.09 -12.48
N VAL A 478 -5.39 -43.77 -11.23
CA VAL A 478 -6.33 -44.51 -10.38
C VAL A 478 -7.76 -44.35 -10.90
N TRP A 479 -8.15 -43.10 -11.19
CA TRP A 479 -9.43 -42.75 -11.78
C TRP A 479 -9.35 -41.41 -12.54
N THR A 480 -10.36 -41.15 -13.36
CA THR A 480 -10.58 -39.88 -14.07
C THR A 480 -12.01 -39.41 -13.81
N ALA A 481 -12.17 -38.15 -13.40
CA ALA A 481 -13.47 -37.51 -13.24
C ALA A 481 -13.70 -36.48 -14.37
N GLU A 482 -14.79 -36.64 -15.14
CA GLU A 482 -15.17 -35.72 -16.22
C GLU A 482 -16.06 -34.60 -15.69
N THR A 483 -15.55 -33.36 -15.70
CA THR A 483 -16.28 -32.16 -15.28
C THR A 483 -16.83 -31.39 -16.47
N SER A 484 -17.78 -30.51 -16.23
CA SER A 484 -18.44 -29.72 -17.29
C SER A 484 -17.63 -28.50 -17.78
N GLY A 485 -16.31 -28.57 -17.88
CA GLY A 485 -15.50 -27.46 -18.39
C GLY A 485 -14.03 -27.60 -18.00
N ALA A 486 -13.15 -26.82 -18.63
CA ALA A 486 -11.72 -26.86 -18.34
C ALA A 486 -11.46 -26.49 -16.87
N ILE A 487 -10.54 -27.20 -16.22
CA ILE A 487 -10.06 -26.83 -14.89
C ILE A 487 -9.00 -25.72 -15.03
N ARG A 488 -9.19 -24.61 -14.31
CA ARG A 488 -8.37 -23.39 -14.44
C ARG A 488 -7.56 -23.04 -13.19
N SER A 489 -7.91 -23.65 -12.06
CA SER A 489 -7.27 -23.49 -10.75
C SER A 489 -7.03 -24.85 -10.13
N ALA A 490 -6.23 -24.90 -9.05
CA ALA A 490 -5.97 -26.17 -8.37
C ALA A 490 -7.26 -26.68 -7.69
N PRO A 491 -7.58 -27.98 -7.76
CA PRO A 491 -8.67 -28.54 -6.98
C PRO A 491 -8.35 -28.48 -5.48
N SER A 492 -9.37 -28.41 -4.63
CA SER A 492 -9.22 -28.47 -3.18
C SER A 492 -9.74 -29.80 -2.66
N ILE A 493 -9.05 -30.37 -1.67
CA ILE A 493 -9.43 -31.63 -1.02
C ILE A 493 -9.90 -31.28 0.38
N VAL A 494 -11.08 -31.76 0.75
CA VAL A 494 -11.56 -31.70 2.14
C VAL A 494 -11.70 -33.10 2.69
N LYS A 495 -11.23 -33.29 3.91
CA LYS A 495 -11.37 -34.51 4.69
C LYS A 495 -12.28 -34.26 5.89
N PHE A 496 -13.15 -35.22 6.17
CA PHE A 496 -13.92 -35.30 7.40
C PHE A 496 -13.98 -36.77 7.84
N GLU A 497 -13.44 -37.06 9.01
CA GLU A 497 -13.18 -38.43 9.47
C GLU A 497 -12.31 -39.20 8.46
N GLU A 498 -12.82 -40.30 7.91
CA GLU A 498 -12.11 -41.11 6.91
C GLU A 498 -12.59 -40.82 5.47
N ASP A 499 -13.53 -39.90 5.30
CA ASP A 499 -14.12 -39.55 4.01
C ASP A 499 -13.45 -38.31 3.40
N TYR A 500 -13.26 -38.34 2.08
CA TYR A 500 -12.69 -37.24 1.31
C TYR A 500 -13.64 -36.78 0.21
N LYS A 501 -13.67 -35.46 0.00
CA LYS A 501 -14.30 -34.82 -1.16
C LYS A 501 -13.30 -33.91 -1.86
N ILE A 502 -13.46 -33.81 -3.18
CA ILE A 502 -12.67 -32.97 -4.05
C ILE A 502 -13.60 -31.92 -4.65
N VAL A 503 -13.19 -30.65 -4.57
CA VAL A 503 -13.97 -29.52 -5.10
C VAL A 503 -13.13 -28.80 -6.14
N ALA A 504 -13.71 -28.54 -7.32
CA ALA A 504 -13.02 -27.85 -8.40
C ALA A 504 -13.92 -26.84 -9.13
N GLY A 505 -13.36 -25.67 -9.44
CA GLY A 505 -13.99 -24.68 -10.30
C GLY A 505 -13.68 -24.92 -11.78
N THR A 506 -14.65 -24.67 -12.65
CA THR A 506 -14.54 -24.92 -14.10
C THR A 506 -14.68 -23.65 -14.94
N SER A 507 -14.18 -23.71 -16.18
CA SER A 507 -14.25 -22.61 -17.14
C SER A 507 -15.67 -22.24 -17.58
N THR A 508 -16.67 -23.09 -17.31
CA THR A 508 -18.08 -22.85 -17.62
C THR A 508 -18.86 -22.28 -16.43
N GLY A 509 -18.18 -22.02 -15.32
CA GLY A 509 -18.78 -21.48 -14.10
C GLY A 509 -19.45 -22.53 -13.23
N LYS A 510 -19.05 -23.80 -13.35
CA LYS A 510 -19.51 -24.85 -12.45
C LYS A 510 -18.50 -25.14 -11.34
N VAL A 511 -18.99 -25.34 -10.13
CA VAL A 511 -18.27 -25.97 -9.03
C VAL A 511 -18.61 -27.46 -9.04
N SER A 512 -17.64 -28.31 -9.34
CA SER A 512 -17.79 -29.76 -9.36
C SER A 512 -17.37 -30.35 -8.01
N ILE A 513 -18.24 -31.18 -7.43
CA ILE A 513 -18.00 -31.93 -6.19
C ILE A 513 -17.80 -33.39 -6.57
N ILE A 514 -16.67 -33.96 -6.18
CA ILE A 514 -16.20 -35.27 -6.60
C ILE A 514 -15.85 -36.10 -5.36
N SER A 515 -16.27 -37.36 -5.33
CA SER A 515 -15.93 -38.31 -4.28
C SER A 515 -14.49 -38.83 -4.40
N SER A 516 -13.96 -39.41 -3.33
CA SER A 516 -12.62 -40.03 -3.30
C SER A 516 -12.36 -41.10 -4.37
N ASP A 517 -13.42 -41.75 -4.88
CA ASP A 517 -13.35 -42.74 -5.96
C ASP A 517 -13.55 -42.15 -7.37
N GLY A 518 -13.62 -40.83 -7.49
CA GLY A 518 -13.65 -40.12 -8.78
C GLY A 518 -15.05 -39.94 -9.39
N VAL A 519 -16.13 -40.19 -8.63
CA VAL A 519 -17.50 -39.93 -9.10
C VAL A 519 -17.83 -38.45 -8.90
N VAL A 520 -18.26 -37.77 -9.96
CA VAL A 520 -18.83 -36.41 -9.86
C VAL A 520 -20.22 -36.52 -9.24
N GLU A 521 -20.33 -36.16 -7.96
CA GLU A 521 -21.56 -36.26 -7.18
C GLU A 521 -22.51 -35.09 -7.44
N ASN A 522 -21.96 -33.90 -7.65
CA ASN A 522 -22.75 -32.69 -7.90
C ASN A 522 -21.97 -31.68 -8.76
N GLU A 523 -22.70 -30.83 -9.48
CA GLU A 523 -22.14 -29.68 -10.19
C GLU A 523 -23.04 -28.46 -10.01
N ILE A 524 -22.58 -27.50 -9.21
CA ILE A 524 -23.30 -26.26 -8.90
C ILE A 524 -23.01 -25.26 -10.01
N THR A 525 -24.05 -24.74 -10.66
CA THR A 525 -23.88 -23.79 -11.79
C THR A 525 -23.95 -22.35 -11.29
N LEU A 526 -22.86 -21.62 -11.47
CA LEU A 526 -22.70 -20.20 -11.13
C LEU A 526 -22.57 -19.36 -12.41
N SER A 527 -22.67 -18.05 -12.26
CA SER A 527 -22.52 -17.13 -13.40
C SER A 527 -21.07 -16.66 -13.54
N GLY A 528 -20.35 -17.19 -14.53
CA GLY A 528 -19.00 -16.74 -14.93
C GLY A 528 -17.94 -17.83 -14.73
N GLU A 529 -16.87 -17.79 -15.53
CA GLU A 529 -15.71 -18.69 -15.38
C GLU A 529 -15.11 -18.58 -13.96
N ILE A 530 -14.74 -19.72 -13.36
CA ILE A 530 -14.07 -19.78 -12.05
C ILE A 530 -12.58 -19.98 -12.29
N ARG A 531 -11.75 -19.06 -11.78
CA ARG A 531 -10.27 -19.15 -11.81
C ARG A 531 -9.61 -19.12 -10.43
N THR A 532 -10.41 -19.01 -9.39
CA THR A 532 -9.97 -19.15 -8.00
C THR A 532 -9.97 -20.62 -7.62
N SER A 533 -9.06 -21.04 -6.75
CA SER A 533 -9.14 -22.38 -6.14
C SER A 533 -10.29 -22.36 -5.12
N PRO A 534 -11.21 -23.34 -5.09
CA PRO A 534 -12.30 -23.35 -4.11
C PRO A 534 -11.79 -23.39 -2.68
N ILE A 535 -12.34 -22.56 -1.80
CA ILE A 535 -12.06 -22.61 -0.36
C ILE A 535 -13.20 -23.35 0.34
N ILE A 536 -12.88 -24.31 1.21
CA ILE A 536 -13.85 -25.07 2.00
C ILE A 536 -13.71 -24.66 3.45
N VAL A 537 -14.76 -24.09 4.02
CA VAL A 537 -14.67 -23.39 5.30
C VAL A 537 -15.97 -23.48 6.10
N ASN A 538 -15.87 -23.37 7.42
CA ASN A 538 -16.99 -23.17 8.33
C ASN A 538 -17.05 -21.67 8.70
N LEU A 539 -17.81 -20.88 7.94
CA LEU A 539 -17.78 -19.40 8.10
C LEU A 539 -18.46 -18.92 9.38
N ASP A 540 -19.46 -19.66 9.85
CA ASP A 540 -20.26 -19.28 11.02
C ASP A 540 -19.67 -19.80 12.34
N ASN A 541 -18.52 -20.48 12.27
CA ASN A 541 -17.80 -21.04 13.41
C ASN A 541 -18.68 -21.98 14.27
N SER A 542 -19.61 -22.70 13.62
CA SER A 542 -20.52 -23.63 14.28
C SER A 542 -19.89 -25.01 14.54
N ASP A 543 -20.57 -25.86 15.32
CA ASP A 543 -20.12 -27.24 15.55
C ASP A 543 -20.22 -28.06 14.25
N ILE A 544 -19.11 -28.67 13.83
CA ILE A 544 -19.04 -29.46 12.59
C ILE A 544 -19.38 -30.92 12.87
N THR A 545 -20.39 -31.43 12.17
CA THR A 545 -20.87 -32.81 12.22
C THR A 545 -20.74 -33.56 10.90
N GLY A 546 -20.43 -32.84 9.81
CA GLY A 546 -20.09 -33.40 8.51
C GLY A 546 -19.84 -32.32 7.47
N PHE A 547 -19.70 -32.73 6.21
CA PHE A 547 -19.48 -31.79 5.11
C PHE A 547 -20.60 -30.76 4.97
N ASP A 548 -21.86 -31.12 5.26
CA ASP A 548 -23.01 -30.22 5.12
C ASP A 548 -22.98 -28.99 6.04
N ASP A 549 -22.09 -28.97 7.04
CA ASP A 549 -21.84 -27.82 7.92
C ASP A 549 -20.70 -26.91 7.40
N LEU A 550 -20.18 -27.19 6.19
CA LEU A 550 -19.13 -26.41 5.55
C LEU A 550 -19.67 -25.72 4.28
N GLU A 551 -19.10 -24.56 3.96
CA GLU A 551 -19.36 -23.80 2.75
C GLU A 551 -18.22 -23.91 1.75
N ILE A 552 -18.56 -23.66 0.48
CA ILE A 552 -17.61 -23.52 -0.62
C ILE A 552 -17.58 -22.06 -1.08
N VAL A 553 -16.41 -21.44 -1.04
CA VAL A 553 -16.18 -20.06 -1.49
C VAL A 553 -15.43 -20.06 -2.82
N VAL A 554 -15.96 -19.32 -3.81
CA VAL A 554 -15.32 -19.14 -5.13
C VAL A 554 -15.53 -17.73 -5.68
N GLY A 555 -14.47 -17.14 -6.24
CA GLY A 555 -14.53 -15.93 -7.06
C GLY A 555 -14.63 -16.24 -8.56
N THR A 556 -15.42 -15.45 -9.30
CA THR A 556 -15.60 -15.60 -10.75
C THR A 556 -15.03 -14.44 -11.57
N MET A 557 -14.74 -14.71 -12.84
CA MET A 557 -14.32 -13.72 -13.84
C MET A 557 -15.38 -12.66 -14.17
N THR A 558 -16.60 -12.81 -13.67
CA THR A 558 -17.69 -11.81 -13.79
C THR A 558 -17.75 -10.86 -12.61
N GLY A 559 -16.79 -10.95 -11.68
CA GLY A 559 -16.70 -10.10 -10.49
C GLY A 559 -17.67 -10.46 -9.39
N LYS A 560 -17.94 -11.76 -9.24
CA LYS A 560 -18.84 -12.28 -8.21
C LYS A 560 -18.10 -13.23 -7.29
N LEU A 561 -18.14 -12.94 -5.99
CA LEU A 561 -17.76 -13.86 -4.93
C LEU A 561 -19.00 -14.65 -4.52
N TYR A 562 -18.97 -15.97 -4.63
CA TYR A 562 -20.03 -16.86 -4.18
C TYR A 562 -19.62 -17.59 -2.91
N VAL A 563 -20.59 -17.79 -2.03
CA VAL A 563 -20.56 -18.75 -0.94
C VAL A 563 -21.75 -19.68 -1.16
N VAL A 564 -21.48 -20.98 -1.29
CA VAL A 564 -22.49 -22.00 -1.58
C VAL A 564 -22.38 -23.18 -0.64
N ASP A 565 -23.52 -23.78 -0.30
CA ASP A 565 -23.56 -25.05 0.41
C ASP A 565 -23.36 -26.25 -0.53
N TRP A 566 -23.20 -27.44 0.03
CA TRP A 566 -23.01 -28.69 -0.72
C TRP A 566 -24.22 -29.12 -1.56
N ALA A 567 -25.41 -28.61 -1.22
CA ALA A 567 -26.63 -28.81 -2.01
C ALA A 567 -26.72 -27.86 -3.23
N GLY A 568 -25.86 -26.84 -3.30
CA GLY A 568 -25.82 -25.84 -4.36
C GLY A 568 -26.69 -24.62 -4.13
N ASN A 569 -27.16 -24.39 -2.90
CA ASN A 569 -27.81 -23.14 -2.54
C ASN A 569 -26.74 -22.06 -2.32
N ILE A 570 -26.98 -20.87 -2.86
CA ILE A 570 -26.16 -19.70 -2.58
C ILE A 570 -26.61 -19.12 -1.23
N LEU A 571 -25.66 -18.89 -0.32
CA LEU A 571 -25.96 -18.37 1.00
C LEU A 571 -26.48 -16.92 0.95
N SER A 572 -27.23 -16.54 1.98
CA SER A 572 -27.78 -15.18 2.10
C SER A 572 -26.64 -14.15 2.12
N GLY A 573 -26.81 -13.03 1.41
CA GLY A 573 -25.77 -12.03 1.23
C GLY A 573 -24.90 -12.24 -0.02
N PHE A 574 -24.94 -13.45 -0.61
CA PHE A 574 -24.13 -13.80 -1.78
C PHE A 574 -24.96 -13.99 -3.06
N PRO A 575 -24.35 -13.82 -4.25
CA PRO A 575 -22.97 -13.40 -4.46
C PRO A 575 -22.72 -11.92 -4.12
N TYR A 576 -21.56 -11.63 -3.53
CA TYR A 576 -21.05 -10.27 -3.45
C TYR A 576 -20.51 -9.86 -4.83
N ASN A 577 -20.80 -8.64 -5.28
CA ASN A 577 -20.50 -8.20 -6.64
C ASN A 577 -19.56 -7.00 -6.63
N THR A 578 -18.29 -7.23 -6.97
CA THR A 578 -17.27 -6.18 -7.15
C THR A 578 -17.44 -5.47 -8.50
N GLY A 579 -18.01 -6.15 -9.49
CA GLY A 579 -18.20 -5.63 -10.84
C GLY A 579 -17.03 -5.89 -11.80
N THR A 580 -15.88 -6.33 -11.30
CA THR A 580 -14.67 -6.66 -12.07
C THR A 580 -14.12 -8.02 -11.66
N ALA A 581 -13.44 -8.73 -12.56
CA ALA A 581 -13.02 -10.12 -12.36
C ALA A 581 -12.26 -10.36 -11.03
N ILE A 582 -12.58 -11.48 -10.37
CA ILE A 582 -11.88 -11.98 -9.18
C ILE A 582 -11.01 -13.15 -9.63
N GLU A 583 -9.70 -12.91 -9.69
CA GLU A 583 -8.68 -13.93 -9.99
C GLU A 583 -7.83 -14.28 -8.76
N SER A 584 -7.79 -13.40 -7.76
CA SER A 584 -7.18 -13.67 -6.45
C SER A 584 -7.98 -14.76 -5.74
N THR A 585 -7.32 -15.86 -5.38
CA THR A 585 -7.96 -16.90 -4.57
C THR A 585 -8.17 -16.35 -3.16
N PRO A 586 -9.41 -16.37 -2.62
CA PRO A 586 -9.67 -15.83 -1.29
C PRO A 586 -8.95 -16.58 -0.17
N ILE A 587 -8.72 -15.89 0.95
CA ILE A 587 -8.36 -16.47 2.25
C ILE A 587 -9.46 -16.17 3.26
N VAL A 588 -9.39 -16.79 4.43
CA VAL A 588 -10.44 -16.68 5.45
C VAL A 588 -9.84 -16.50 6.85
N ALA A 589 -10.21 -15.41 7.51
CA ALA A 589 -9.79 -15.04 8.85
C ALA A 589 -10.90 -14.21 9.53
N ASP A 590 -10.96 -14.24 10.85
CA ASP A 590 -11.80 -13.36 11.66
C ASP A 590 -11.03 -12.04 11.80
N ILE A 591 -11.22 -11.11 10.86
CA ILE A 591 -10.35 -9.94 10.73
C ILE A 591 -10.81 -8.78 11.61
N ASP A 592 -12.09 -8.78 12.03
CA ASP A 592 -12.67 -7.74 12.89
C ASP A 592 -13.02 -8.22 14.32
N ASP A 593 -12.57 -9.43 14.70
CA ASP A 593 -12.74 -10.06 16.02
C ASP A 593 -14.22 -10.17 16.45
N ASP A 594 -15.13 -10.40 15.50
CA ASP A 594 -16.55 -10.61 15.79
C ASP A 594 -16.88 -12.07 16.15
N GLY A 595 -15.89 -12.97 16.01
CA GLY A 595 -15.97 -14.40 16.31
C GLY A 595 -16.48 -15.27 15.16
N LEU A 596 -16.79 -14.64 14.02
CA LEU A 596 -17.11 -15.27 12.73
C LEU A 596 -15.94 -15.05 11.77
N PHE A 597 -15.92 -15.82 10.67
CA PHE A 597 -14.85 -15.68 9.70
C PHE A 597 -15.26 -14.83 8.49
N ASP A 598 -14.36 -13.95 8.06
CA ASP A 598 -14.47 -13.08 6.90
C ASP A 598 -13.70 -13.61 5.70
N ILE A 599 -14.12 -13.21 4.50
CA ILE A 599 -13.53 -13.63 3.24
C ILE A 599 -12.71 -12.48 2.65
N ILE A 600 -11.40 -12.67 2.58
CA ILE A 600 -10.45 -11.64 2.13
C ILE A 600 -9.90 -12.00 0.74
N PHE A 601 -9.95 -11.07 -0.21
CA PHE A 601 -9.50 -11.31 -1.59
C PHE A 601 -9.18 -10.02 -2.34
N GLY A 602 -8.25 -10.13 -3.30
CA GLY A 602 -7.97 -9.06 -4.26
C GLY A 602 -8.90 -9.09 -5.48
N CYS A 603 -9.09 -7.95 -6.11
CA CYS A 603 -9.85 -7.84 -7.36
C CYS A 603 -9.11 -7.03 -8.43
N ASN A 604 -9.50 -7.25 -9.68
CA ASN A 604 -8.94 -6.55 -10.85
C ASN A 604 -9.47 -5.10 -10.97
N ASP A 605 -10.20 -4.59 -10.00
CA ASP A 605 -10.63 -3.18 -9.89
C ASP A 605 -9.73 -2.38 -8.94
N ASP A 606 -8.49 -2.83 -8.74
CA ASP A 606 -7.46 -2.20 -7.91
C ASP A 606 -7.69 -2.30 -6.39
N ASN A 607 -8.75 -2.99 -5.95
CA ASN A 607 -9.15 -3.05 -4.56
C ASN A 607 -8.88 -4.41 -3.88
N LEU A 608 -8.49 -4.34 -2.60
CA LEU A 608 -8.57 -5.44 -1.65
C LEU A 608 -9.93 -5.40 -0.95
N TYR A 609 -10.59 -6.55 -0.82
CA TYR A 609 -11.89 -6.69 -0.17
C TYR A 609 -11.81 -7.63 1.03
N ALA A 610 -12.57 -7.32 2.08
CA ALA A 610 -12.95 -8.26 3.14
C ALA A 610 -14.48 -8.25 3.29
N ILE A 611 -15.10 -9.43 3.18
CA ILE A 611 -16.55 -9.61 3.18
C ILE A 611 -16.94 -10.55 4.31
N ALA A 612 -17.79 -10.07 5.21
CA ALA A 612 -18.28 -10.84 6.35
C ALA A 612 -19.12 -12.04 5.92
N SER A 613 -19.24 -13.03 6.81
CA SER A 613 -20.04 -14.25 6.62
C SER A 613 -21.51 -13.98 6.23
N ASN A 614 -22.05 -12.81 6.56
CA ASN A 614 -23.40 -12.37 6.21
C ASN A 614 -23.52 -11.61 4.86
N GLY A 615 -22.40 -11.43 4.15
CA GLY A 615 -22.29 -10.70 2.88
C GLY A 615 -22.12 -9.18 3.02
N GLY A 616 -22.00 -8.67 4.24
CA GLY A 616 -21.65 -7.28 4.53
C GLY A 616 -20.17 -7.00 4.26
N ILE A 617 -19.82 -5.75 4.01
CA ILE A 617 -18.43 -5.34 3.92
C ILE A 617 -17.88 -5.05 5.31
N VAL A 618 -16.66 -5.52 5.58
CA VAL A 618 -15.95 -5.23 6.83
C VAL A 618 -15.53 -3.77 6.85
N THR A 619 -15.44 -3.17 8.04
CA THR A 619 -15.03 -1.77 8.23
C THR A 619 -13.71 -1.47 7.53
N ASP A 620 -13.60 -0.28 6.93
CA ASP A 620 -12.47 0.23 6.12
C ASP A 620 -12.23 -0.45 4.75
N PHE A 621 -12.96 -1.51 4.43
CA PHE A 621 -12.94 -2.11 3.09
C PHE A 621 -13.99 -1.48 2.15
N PRO A 622 -13.76 -1.50 0.82
CA PRO A 622 -12.55 -1.99 0.15
C PRO A 622 -11.39 -1.02 0.27
N ILE A 623 -10.17 -1.54 0.24
CA ILE A 623 -8.94 -0.75 0.27
C ILE A 623 -8.43 -0.62 -1.17
N ASP A 624 -8.39 0.61 -1.67
CA ASP A 624 -7.88 0.93 -3.02
C ASP A 624 -6.34 1.00 -2.98
N CYS A 625 -5.69 0.09 -3.69
CA CYS A 625 -4.22 0.03 -3.79
C CYS A 625 -3.70 0.64 -5.12
N GLY A 626 -4.59 1.15 -5.98
CA GLY A 626 -4.26 1.76 -7.27
C GLY A 626 -3.79 0.79 -8.37
N TYR A 627 -3.75 -0.52 -8.09
CA TYR A 627 -3.26 -1.55 -9.01
C TYR A 627 -4.01 -2.88 -8.91
N GLU A 628 -4.30 -3.52 -10.06
CA GLU A 628 -4.98 -4.81 -10.12
C GLU A 628 -4.36 -5.86 -9.19
N ILE A 629 -5.20 -6.51 -8.38
CA ILE A 629 -4.79 -7.53 -7.41
C ILE A 629 -5.24 -8.91 -7.88
N LYS A 630 -4.28 -9.69 -8.41
CA LYS A 630 -4.49 -11.08 -8.88
C LYS A 630 -3.85 -12.12 -7.98
N SER A 631 -2.91 -11.69 -7.15
CA SER A 631 -2.23 -12.56 -6.20
C SER A 631 -3.19 -12.92 -5.06
N PRO A 632 -3.25 -14.18 -4.63
CA PRO A 632 -3.89 -14.55 -3.36
C PRO A 632 -3.22 -13.83 -2.18
N PRO A 633 -3.98 -13.22 -1.26
CA PRO A 633 -3.42 -12.61 -0.06
C PRO A 633 -2.84 -13.66 0.91
N SER A 634 -2.06 -13.19 1.87
CA SER A 634 -1.69 -13.92 3.09
C SER A 634 -1.78 -12.99 4.29
N ILE A 635 -2.10 -13.52 5.47
CA ILE A 635 -2.32 -12.72 6.68
C ILE A 635 -1.51 -13.26 7.86
N ALA A 636 -0.87 -12.37 8.61
CA ALA A 636 -0.16 -12.67 9.85
C ALA A 636 0.04 -11.36 10.64
N ASP A 637 0.28 -11.48 11.93
CA ASP A 637 0.87 -10.40 12.75
C ASP A 637 2.39 -10.40 12.46
N ILE A 638 2.79 -9.62 11.45
CA ILE A 638 4.15 -9.53 10.93
C ILE A 638 5.02 -8.70 11.87
N ASP A 639 4.48 -7.64 12.47
CA ASP A 639 5.25 -6.70 13.26
C ASP A 639 5.13 -6.83 14.79
N GLU A 640 4.27 -7.73 15.26
CA GLU A 640 4.01 -8.12 16.65
C GLU A 640 3.28 -7.07 17.50
N ASP A 641 2.44 -6.23 16.88
CA ASP A 641 1.68 -5.20 17.59
C ASP A 641 0.29 -5.66 18.08
N GLY A 642 -0.19 -6.80 17.58
CA GLY A 642 -1.46 -7.41 17.97
C GLY A 642 -2.63 -7.09 17.04
N ASP A 643 -2.37 -6.57 15.84
CA ASP A 643 -3.31 -6.56 14.73
C ASP A 643 -2.78 -7.38 13.51
N TYR A 644 -3.50 -7.35 12.39
CA TYR A 644 -3.20 -8.23 11.25
C TYR A 644 -2.69 -7.48 10.03
N GLU A 645 -1.59 -7.98 9.49
CA GLU A 645 -1.05 -7.52 8.24
C GLU A 645 -1.44 -8.45 7.08
N ILE A 646 -1.96 -7.87 6.01
CA ILE A 646 -2.42 -8.55 4.81
C ILE A 646 -1.42 -8.30 3.67
N ALA A 647 -0.63 -9.31 3.33
CA ALA A 647 0.35 -9.26 2.25
C ALA A 647 -0.21 -9.81 0.93
N PHE A 648 -0.03 -9.08 -0.17
CA PHE A 648 -0.47 -9.51 -1.50
C PHE A 648 0.33 -8.86 -2.64
N GLY A 649 0.37 -9.56 -3.77
CA GLY A 649 0.99 -9.07 -5.00
C GLY A 649 0.03 -8.28 -5.91
N THR A 650 0.52 -7.17 -6.45
CA THR A 650 -0.17 -6.39 -7.49
C THR A 650 0.61 -6.45 -8.81
N ILE A 651 0.08 -5.81 -9.86
CA ILE A 651 0.82 -5.61 -11.11
C ILE A 651 2.05 -4.70 -10.97
N ASN A 652 2.20 -3.99 -9.84
CA ASN A 652 3.28 -3.03 -9.59
C ASN A 652 4.21 -3.41 -8.41
N GLY A 653 4.07 -4.60 -7.81
CA GLY A 653 4.93 -5.03 -6.70
C GLY A 653 4.21 -5.84 -5.62
N LEU A 654 4.66 -5.73 -4.37
CA LEU A 654 4.06 -6.35 -3.19
C LEU A 654 3.61 -5.27 -2.20
N TRP A 655 2.36 -5.40 -1.73
CA TRP A 655 1.74 -4.55 -0.72
C TRP A 655 1.58 -5.37 0.55
N ILE A 656 1.72 -4.69 1.69
CA ILE A 656 1.36 -5.22 2.99
C ILE A 656 0.51 -4.14 3.66
N ILE A 657 -0.75 -4.49 3.92
CA ILE A 657 -1.71 -3.61 4.57
C ILE A 657 -1.77 -4.00 6.04
N ASP A 658 -1.48 -3.04 6.88
CA ASP A 658 -1.56 -3.08 8.32
C ASP A 658 -2.98 -2.69 8.75
N TYR A 659 -3.77 -3.70 9.13
CA TYR A 659 -5.18 -3.51 9.44
C TYR A 659 -5.38 -3.29 10.94
N LYS A 660 -5.61 -2.03 11.30
CA LYS A 660 -5.65 -1.49 12.68
C LYS A 660 -6.68 -2.09 13.65
N SER A 661 -7.49 -3.05 13.23
CA SER A 661 -8.38 -3.76 14.15
C SER A 661 -7.58 -4.85 14.86
N ALA A 662 -7.34 -4.64 16.16
CA ALA A 662 -6.72 -5.66 17.00
C ALA A 662 -7.48 -6.99 16.89
N TYR A 663 -6.75 -8.08 16.67
CA TYR A 663 -7.35 -9.42 16.69
C TYR A 663 -7.49 -9.91 18.14
N GLY A 664 -8.56 -10.65 18.43
CA GLY A 664 -8.81 -11.22 19.76
C GLY A 664 -8.13 -12.58 19.99
N ASP A 665 -8.71 -13.40 20.87
CA ASP A 665 -8.27 -14.79 21.08
C ASP A 665 -8.66 -15.71 19.88
N SER A 666 -9.33 -15.18 18.85
CA SER A 666 -9.74 -15.91 17.65
C SER A 666 -8.55 -16.15 16.71
N SER A 667 -8.39 -17.40 16.29
CA SER A 667 -7.25 -17.85 15.50
C SER A 667 -7.46 -17.54 14.02
N ILE A 668 -6.40 -17.11 13.33
CA ILE A 668 -6.32 -17.21 11.88
C ILE A 668 -6.69 -18.64 11.47
N MET A 669 -7.78 -18.78 10.71
CA MET A 669 -8.21 -20.09 10.25
C MET A 669 -7.37 -20.52 9.05
N TRP A 670 -7.35 -19.71 7.98
CA TRP A 670 -6.57 -19.99 6.78
C TRP A 670 -5.79 -18.75 6.35
N SER A 671 -4.52 -18.72 6.73
CA SER A 671 -3.68 -17.53 6.56
C SER A 671 -3.20 -17.30 5.13
N MET A 672 -3.35 -18.25 4.22
CA MET A 672 -2.72 -18.17 2.89
C MET A 672 -3.34 -19.10 1.85
N TYR A 673 -2.96 -18.87 0.58
CA TYR A 673 -3.31 -19.73 -0.55
C TYR A 673 -2.98 -21.20 -0.28
N ARG A 674 -3.97 -22.10 -0.47
CA ARG A 674 -3.83 -23.56 -0.36
C ARG A 674 -3.64 -24.09 1.06
N TYR A 675 -4.05 -23.31 2.07
CA TYR A 675 -4.15 -23.68 3.50
C TYR A 675 -2.83 -23.85 4.25
N ASP A 676 -1.77 -24.31 3.60
CA ASP A 676 -0.47 -24.61 4.22
C ASP A 676 0.72 -24.07 3.38
N LEU A 677 1.90 -24.06 4.00
CA LEU A 677 3.14 -23.57 3.37
C LEU A 677 3.61 -24.50 2.24
N GLU A 678 3.27 -25.77 2.34
CA GLU A 678 3.55 -26.85 1.39
C GLU A 678 2.66 -26.79 0.13
N ARG A 679 1.57 -26.00 0.19
CA ARG A 679 0.55 -25.77 -0.85
C ARG A 679 -0.24 -27.03 -1.23
N THR A 680 -0.42 -27.98 -0.31
CA THR A 680 -1.04 -29.31 -0.55
C THR A 680 -2.50 -29.21 -1.00
N GLY A 681 -3.21 -28.17 -0.57
CA GLY A 681 -4.63 -27.93 -0.82
C GLY A 681 -5.56 -28.94 -0.17
N LEU A 682 -5.06 -29.65 0.83
CA LEU A 682 -5.85 -30.48 1.73
C LEU A 682 -6.27 -29.65 2.93
N VAL A 683 -7.54 -29.74 3.30
CA VAL A 683 -8.06 -29.28 4.58
C VAL A 683 -8.70 -30.45 5.32
N ASP A 684 -8.32 -30.65 6.59
CA ASP A 684 -8.87 -31.69 7.46
C ASP A 684 -9.80 -31.08 8.51
N TRP A 685 -11.10 -31.31 8.36
CA TRP A 685 -12.15 -30.85 9.27
C TRP A 685 -12.60 -31.94 10.26
N THR A 686 -11.85 -33.04 10.37
CA THR A 686 -12.15 -34.11 11.31
C THR A 686 -12.10 -33.59 12.75
N PRO A 687 -13.21 -33.59 13.49
CA PRO A 687 -13.20 -33.21 14.88
C PRO A 687 -12.27 -34.16 15.64
N PRO A 688 -11.32 -33.67 16.45
CA PRO A 688 -10.38 -34.53 17.14
C PRO A 688 -11.16 -35.56 17.97
N HIS A 689 -11.11 -36.82 17.54
CA HIS A 689 -11.76 -37.94 18.21
C HIS A 689 -11.08 -38.17 19.56
N SER A 690 -11.55 -37.48 20.61
CA SER A 690 -11.11 -37.65 21.99
C SER A 690 -9.58 -37.56 22.23
N ILE A 691 -9.12 -36.34 22.50
CA ILE A 691 -8.05 -35.96 23.47
C ILE A 691 -6.88 -36.97 23.60
N ASN A 692 -5.83 -36.83 22.77
CA ASN A 692 -4.44 -36.66 23.25
C ASN A 692 -3.29 -36.64 22.23
N ASP A 693 -3.46 -36.90 20.93
CA ASP A 693 -2.28 -37.21 20.07
C ASP A 693 -2.14 -36.40 18.76
N ASN A 694 -2.53 -35.12 18.69
CA ASN A 694 -1.99 -34.23 17.66
C ASN A 694 -1.18 -33.07 18.27
N PRO A 695 0.16 -33.19 18.35
CA PRO A 695 1.05 -32.13 18.82
C PRO A 695 1.13 -30.90 17.90
N ASP A 696 0.70 -31.03 16.64
CA ASP A 696 0.98 -30.03 15.60
C ASP A 696 -0.08 -28.93 15.52
N GLN A 697 -1.18 -29.06 16.26
CA GLN A 697 -2.29 -28.10 16.25
C GLN A 697 -2.21 -27.03 17.36
N TYR A 698 -1.32 -27.19 18.34
CA TYR A 698 -1.17 -26.25 19.45
C TYR A 698 0.29 -25.82 19.58
N ARG A 699 0.55 -24.51 19.63
CA ARG A 699 1.88 -23.96 19.93
C ARG A 699 2.01 -23.67 21.43
N TYR A 700 3.24 -23.60 21.93
CA TYR A 700 3.48 -23.07 23.27
C TYR A 700 3.30 -21.55 23.26
N PHE A 701 2.42 -21.03 24.11
CA PHE A 701 2.34 -19.59 24.36
C PHE A 701 1.96 -19.32 25.82
N ILE A 702 2.19 -18.10 26.29
CA ILE A 702 1.66 -17.60 27.56
C ILE A 702 1.01 -16.24 27.35
N ALA A 703 -0.29 -16.14 27.65
CA ALA A 703 -1.06 -14.93 27.45
C ALA A 703 -0.79 -13.89 28.55
N GLN A 704 -1.14 -12.64 28.25
CA GLN A 704 -1.18 -11.56 29.23
C GLN A 704 -2.25 -11.85 30.31
N ASN A 705 -1.88 -11.73 31.59
CA ASN A 705 -2.76 -12.08 32.70
C ASN A 705 -3.99 -11.15 32.76
N PHE A 706 -5.16 -11.70 33.05
CA PHE A 706 -6.39 -10.92 33.23
C PHE A 706 -7.06 -11.19 34.59
N PRO A 707 -7.50 -10.15 35.34
CA PRO A 707 -7.30 -8.72 35.05
C PRO A 707 -5.86 -8.25 35.35
N ASN A 708 -5.38 -7.29 34.55
CA ASN A 708 -4.18 -6.50 34.79
C ASN A 708 -4.53 -4.99 34.69
N PRO A 709 -4.42 -4.17 35.75
CA PRO A 709 -3.83 -4.48 37.06
C PRO A 709 -4.61 -5.49 37.92
N VAL A 710 -3.87 -6.35 38.60
CA VAL A 710 -4.40 -7.36 39.53
C VAL A 710 -4.90 -6.68 40.80
N LYS A 711 -6.19 -6.85 41.12
CA LYS A 711 -6.80 -6.35 42.37
C LYS A 711 -6.76 -7.42 43.47
N THR A 712 -7.45 -8.53 43.28
CA THR A 712 -7.50 -9.65 44.24
C THR A 712 -6.71 -10.86 43.77
N SER A 713 -6.97 -11.26 42.53
CA SER A 713 -6.38 -12.41 41.83
C SER A 713 -6.40 -12.13 40.33
N THR A 714 -5.57 -12.85 39.58
CA THR A 714 -5.53 -12.84 38.12
C THR A 714 -5.46 -14.26 37.60
N THR A 715 -6.03 -14.49 36.42
CA THR A 715 -5.83 -15.71 35.64
C THR A 715 -4.69 -15.47 34.66
N ILE A 716 -3.87 -16.50 34.47
CA ILE A 716 -2.79 -16.56 33.49
C ILE A 716 -3.15 -17.72 32.57
N SER A 717 -3.48 -17.42 31.32
CA SER A 717 -3.79 -18.43 30.29
C SER A 717 -2.51 -18.78 29.52
N PHE A 718 -2.36 -20.04 29.12
CA PHE A 718 -1.19 -20.52 28.39
C PHE A 718 -1.53 -21.80 27.62
N SER A 719 -0.86 -22.05 26.51
CA SER A 719 -1.03 -23.29 25.73
C SER A 719 0.19 -24.20 25.81
N LEU A 720 -0.04 -25.50 25.73
CA LEU A 720 0.99 -26.53 25.59
C LEU A 720 0.84 -27.23 24.26
N ALA A 721 1.96 -27.42 23.56
CA ALA A 721 1.98 -28.15 22.29
C ALA A 721 1.81 -29.66 22.45
N THR A 722 2.08 -30.23 23.63
CA THR A 722 2.01 -31.68 23.84
C THR A 722 1.48 -32.05 25.23
N ASN A 723 1.00 -33.27 25.38
CA ASN A 723 0.62 -33.85 26.68
C ASN A 723 1.79 -34.45 27.48
N LYS A 724 3.04 -34.33 27.01
CA LYS A 724 4.20 -35.06 27.56
C LYS A 724 4.92 -34.37 28.73
N HIS A 725 4.37 -33.30 29.30
CA HIS A 725 5.05 -32.52 30.34
C HIS A 725 4.66 -32.99 31.75
N GLU A 726 5.52 -33.77 32.39
CA GLU A 726 5.32 -34.20 33.78
C GLU A 726 5.51 -33.04 34.78
N GLN A 727 6.18 -31.93 34.39
CA GLN A 727 6.42 -30.76 35.24
C GLN A 727 6.09 -29.40 34.60
N THR A 728 4.82 -29.13 34.28
CA THR A 728 4.36 -27.79 33.87
C THR A 728 4.20 -26.84 35.06
N ARG A 729 4.81 -25.64 34.96
CA ARG A 729 4.78 -24.63 36.03
C ARG A 729 4.82 -23.20 35.52
N ILE A 730 4.16 -22.30 36.24
CA ILE A 730 4.36 -20.85 36.11
C ILE A 730 5.25 -20.36 37.25
N LYS A 731 6.29 -19.60 36.91
CA LYS A 731 7.14 -18.92 37.90
C LYS A 731 6.87 -17.43 37.88
N ILE A 732 6.73 -16.85 39.07
CA ILE A 732 6.45 -15.42 39.28
C ILE A 732 7.64 -14.80 40.00
N TYR A 733 8.12 -13.65 39.53
CA TYR A 733 9.28 -12.93 39.98
C TYR A 733 8.94 -11.48 40.36
N ASN A 734 9.70 -10.91 41.29
CA ASN A 734 9.63 -9.47 41.56
C ASN A 734 10.57 -8.68 40.63
N ILE A 735 10.52 -7.35 40.70
CA ILE A 735 11.38 -6.45 39.90
C ILE A 735 12.90 -6.63 40.09
N LYS A 736 13.32 -7.32 41.16
CA LYS A 736 14.74 -7.67 41.39
C LYS A 736 15.12 -9.03 40.78
N GLY A 737 14.23 -9.66 40.02
CA GLY A 737 14.39 -10.99 39.46
C GLY A 737 14.32 -12.12 40.50
N GLN A 738 13.88 -11.83 41.72
CA GLN A 738 13.78 -12.85 42.77
C GLN A 738 12.49 -13.64 42.60
N LEU A 739 12.58 -14.97 42.68
CA LEU A 739 11.43 -15.86 42.60
C LEU A 739 10.49 -15.63 43.80
N VAL A 740 9.26 -15.22 43.51
CA VAL A 740 8.20 -14.92 44.48
C VAL A 740 7.36 -16.18 44.74
N LYS A 741 6.95 -16.86 43.68
CA LYS A 741 6.17 -18.09 43.76
C LYS A 741 6.41 -18.97 42.54
N LYS A 742 6.39 -20.28 42.78
CA LYS A 742 6.33 -21.30 41.74
C LYS A 742 4.98 -22.00 41.86
N CYS A 743 4.20 -21.97 40.80
CA CYS A 743 2.86 -22.56 40.73
C CYS A 743 2.91 -23.78 39.81
N GLU A 744 2.81 -24.98 40.39
CA GLU A 744 2.71 -26.22 39.61
C GLU A 744 1.29 -26.33 39.03
N VAL A 745 1.18 -26.63 37.73
CA VAL A 745 -0.09 -26.89 37.06
C VAL A 745 -0.32 -28.40 37.08
N LYS A 746 -1.27 -28.85 37.90
CA LYS A 746 -1.61 -30.28 37.98
C LYS A 746 -2.54 -30.64 36.82
N ASN A 747 -2.22 -31.73 36.11
CA ASN A 747 -2.98 -32.23 34.96
C ASN A 747 -3.07 -31.21 33.80
N ALA A 748 -1.96 -30.53 33.51
CA ALA A 748 -1.89 -29.68 32.32
C ALA A 748 -2.16 -30.52 31.07
N LYS A 749 -2.96 -30.00 30.14
CA LYS A 749 -3.35 -30.66 28.90
C LYS A 749 -2.70 -29.98 27.70
N CYS A 750 -2.56 -30.68 26.59
CA CYS A 750 -2.31 -30.06 25.29
C CYS A 750 -3.43 -29.04 24.98
N GLY A 751 -3.07 -27.92 24.36
CA GLY A 751 -3.94 -26.77 24.14
C GLY A 751 -4.03 -25.82 25.34
N ILE A 752 -5.10 -25.03 25.40
CA ILE A 752 -5.25 -23.92 26.36
C ILE A 752 -5.46 -24.42 27.79
N ASN A 753 -4.70 -23.85 28.72
CA ASN A 753 -4.76 -24.07 30.16
C ASN A 753 -4.81 -22.73 30.90
N GLU A 754 -5.30 -22.75 32.13
CA GLU A 754 -5.38 -21.56 32.98
C GLU A 754 -4.77 -21.81 34.36
N LEU A 755 -4.12 -20.77 34.91
CA LEU A 755 -3.63 -20.73 36.29
C LEU A 755 -4.03 -19.42 36.96
N THR A 756 -4.78 -19.51 38.07
CA THR A 756 -5.07 -18.34 38.91
C THR A 756 -3.98 -18.06 39.94
N TRP A 757 -3.43 -16.84 39.94
CA TRP A 757 -2.58 -16.34 41.01
C TRP A 757 -3.30 -15.31 41.88
N ASN A 758 -3.23 -15.49 43.19
CA ASN A 758 -3.93 -14.69 44.20
C ASN A 758 -3.03 -13.67 44.92
N GLY A 759 -1.92 -13.23 44.30
CA GLY A 759 -1.01 -12.25 44.89
C GLY A 759 -0.39 -12.69 46.22
N MET A 760 -0.03 -13.97 46.34
CA MET A 760 0.67 -14.55 47.48
C MET A 760 2.03 -15.12 47.08
N ASP A 761 3.01 -15.09 47.98
CA ASP A 761 4.32 -15.73 47.82
C ASP A 761 4.27 -17.25 48.11
N ALA A 762 5.41 -17.92 48.01
CA ALA A 762 5.55 -19.34 48.31
C ALA A 762 5.23 -19.73 49.78
N ASN A 763 5.26 -18.78 50.71
CA ASN A 763 4.94 -18.99 52.13
C ASN A 763 3.46 -18.67 52.45
N GLY A 764 2.67 -18.29 51.44
CA GLY A 764 1.27 -17.89 51.62
C GLY A 764 1.09 -16.46 52.14
N ASN A 765 2.16 -15.66 52.20
CA ASN A 765 2.07 -14.25 52.58
C ASN A 765 1.65 -13.42 51.38
N LYS A 766 0.90 -12.34 51.63
CA LYS A 766 0.57 -11.36 50.58
C LYS A 766 1.84 -10.64 50.14
N VAL A 767 1.99 -10.51 48.82
CA VAL A 767 3.08 -9.73 48.22
C VAL A 767 2.70 -8.25 48.13
N ALA A 768 3.69 -7.36 48.08
CA ALA A 768 3.47 -5.91 48.04
C ALA A 768 2.87 -5.44 46.70
N ASN A 769 2.20 -4.28 46.69
CA ASN A 769 1.81 -3.64 45.42
C ASN A 769 3.06 -3.32 44.59
N GLY A 770 2.97 -3.50 43.27
CA GLY A 770 4.09 -3.27 42.36
C GLY A 770 4.08 -4.17 41.13
N ILE A 771 5.18 -4.11 40.38
CA ILE A 771 5.37 -4.87 39.14
C ILE A 771 5.95 -6.26 39.45
N TYR A 772 5.34 -7.27 38.86
CA TYR A 772 5.77 -8.66 38.89
C TYR A 772 5.92 -9.18 37.47
N PHE A 773 6.76 -10.20 37.31
CA PHE A 773 7.02 -10.85 36.03
C PHE A 773 6.69 -12.33 36.13
N TYR A 774 6.24 -12.96 35.06
CA TYR A 774 5.92 -14.38 35.06
C TYR A 774 6.24 -15.04 33.74
N ARG A 775 6.48 -16.36 33.78
CA ARG A 775 6.73 -17.19 32.60
C ARG A 775 6.28 -18.63 32.82
N LEU A 776 6.00 -19.31 31.72
CA LEU A 776 5.79 -20.75 31.63
C LEU A 776 7.14 -21.48 31.56
N GLU A 777 7.25 -22.57 32.30
CA GLU A 777 8.34 -23.55 32.13
C GLU A 777 7.77 -24.96 32.12
N THR A 778 8.26 -25.79 31.21
CA THR A 778 8.07 -27.25 31.19
C THR A 778 9.42 -27.94 31.45
N ASP A 779 9.52 -29.23 31.13
CA ASP A 779 10.78 -29.98 31.21
C ASP A 779 11.78 -29.58 30.11
N ASP A 780 11.29 -29.12 28.97
CA ASP A 780 12.02 -28.86 27.71
C ASP A 780 11.82 -27.44 27.14
N TYR A 781 10.81 -26.69 27.61
CA TYR A 781 10.47 -25.36 27.10
C TYR A 781 10.44 -24.29 28.21
N LYS A 782 10.80 -23.05 27.83
CA LYS A 782 10.63 -21.84 28.64
C LYS A 782 10.07 -20.74 27.76
N SER A 783 8.95 -20.15 28.15
CA SER A 783 8.37 -19.04 27.41
C SER A 783 9.12 -17.74 27.62
N GLU A 784 8.74 -16.73 26.84
CA GLU A 784 8.93 -15.31 27.14
C GLU A 784 8.41 -14.93 28.54
N ILE A 785 8.79 -13.74 29.00
CA ILE A 785 8.44 -13.21 30.31
C ILE A 785 7.38 -12.12 30.15
N LYS A 786 6.18 -12.35 30.65
CA LYS A 786 5.11 -11.35 30.68
C LYS A 786 5.12 -10.55 31.99
N LYS A 787 4.59 -9.32 31.94
CA LYS A 787 4.58 -8.35 33.04
C LYS A 787 3.17 -8.25 33.63
N MET A 788 3.04 -8.19 34.95
CA MET A 788 1.77 -7.94 35.64
C MET A 788 1.93 -6.84 36.70
N ILE A 789 0.89 -6.04 36.90
CA ILE A 789 0.86 -4.97 37.90
C ILE A 789 -0.11 -5.36 39.00
N LEU A 790 0.35 -5.47 40.25
CA LEU A 790 -0.52 -5.72 41.41
C LEU A 790 -0.84 -4.40 42.12
N LEU A 791 -2.12 -4.03 42.15
CA LEU A 791 -2.66 -2.84 42.83
C LEU A 791 -3.82 -3.25 43.76
N ARG A 792 -3.52 -3.36 45.05
CA ARG A 792 -4.50 -3.61 46.11
C ARG A 792 -4.89 -2.37 46.88
#